data_AF-A0A9D1IFX1-F1
#
_entry.id   AF-A0A9D1IFX1-F1
#
_cell.length_a   1.000
_cell.length_b   1.000
_cell.length_c   1.000
_cell.angle_alpha   90.00
_cell.angle_beta   90.00
_cell.angle_gamma   90.00
#
_symmetry.space_group_name_H-M   'P 1'
#
loop_
_entity.id
_entity.type
_entity.pdbx_description
1 polymer ?
#
loop_
_entity_poly.entity_id
_entity_poly.type
_entity_poly.pdbx_seq_one_letter_code
_entity_poly.pdbx_strand_id
1 'polypeptide(L)'
;MRLRELIAYQDGYAYVGKRFSILGDSISTLAGYNPKGYSVFYSGENCEKTGVRDITDTWWGKVVDCFGGELLVNNSWSGSRVTQLPGSDSLFPSGCSDARTGGLHIRNVMPDVILVYLGINDWANGVPIENKAGVIARRQDNRTFRCAYATMLRKLKANYPNAEIWCCTLCATFMSSKPSFNFPYVYNGSNITAYNQVIEAVAKQYACRVIDLFNSGCYDSIDGTHPNAEGMDMLASSIINETRGEEIRVYYETDECAVSSDTKHDTDEDEHAMSSDTKYDADADYVFLPTDITKLLFDTNQLKLHDAAANQGIELQGDYLAVGRRSDCALQIDNTCISQIHAAFYYEGTGWFVMDKNSLNGTWLNGKKLKQNTKYELFPGDTLNFAKAKEYVFYDDKPREHSEAEARGISEKENEYNVGSVLNNRYKLVKEVGGGGLSTVYLALDTTADKFWAVKLVKTEAAGNARQIRDSVMREAKMMQSFAHPAIPKVADILDTAEYAAIVMEYIEGETLENVVKTHGAQPVESVTAWALQLCDVLGYLHAQNPPVIYRDMKPANIILKPDGNISILDFGIMRTYKPNQKADTACLGTAGFAAPEQYGTSQTDCRSDIYALGMTMYNLCSGIRPTGKSGVSFGTEKDRLNKFFISIIKKCTALNPADRYPSCAALAKDLRIVWETGRAKEKWRRFKT
;
A
#
# COMPACT_ATOMS: atom_id res chain seq x y z
N MET A 1 27.96 2.52 -27.65
CA MET A 1 26.82 1.89 -28.34
C MET A 1 25.60 2.13 -27.45
N ARG A 2 24.57 2.85 -27.93
CA ARG A 2 23.47 3.31 -27.06
C ARG A 2 22.54 2.13 -26.74
N LEU A 3 22.12 2.01 -25.47
CA LEU A 3 21.21 0.99 -24.92
C LEU A 3 19.95 0.71 -25.79
N ARG A 4 19.56 1.65 -26.65
CA ARG A 4 18.46 1.53 -27.62
C ARG A 4 18.71 0.53 -28.77
N GLU A 5 19.95 0.19 -29.10
CA GLU A 5 20.25 -0.77 -30.18
C GLU A 5 20.20 -2.24 -29.72
N LEU A 6 20.15 -2.49 -28.40
CA LEU A 6 20.05 -3.83 -27.81
C LEU A 6 18.61 -4.37 -27.73
N ILE A 7 17.60 -3.52 -27.94
CA ILE A 7 16.17 -3.85 -27.78
C ILE A 7 15.60 -4.61 -29.00
N ALA A 8 16.35 -4.71 -30.10
CA ALA A 8 15.83 -5.14 -31.40
C ALA A 8 15.83 -6.66 -31.69
N TYR A 9 15.98 -7.53 -30.69
CA TYR A 9 15.86 -8.99 -30.90
C TYR A 9 14.92 -9.62 -29.86
N GLN A 10 13.62 -9.49 -30.13
CA GLN A 10 12.53 -10.11 -29.38
C GLN A 10 12.16 -11.46 -30.01
N ASP A 11 12.74 -12.54 -29.48
CA ASP A 11 12.16 -13.88 -29.34
C ASP A 11 13.23 -14.78 -28.70
N GLY A 12 13.18 -14.98 -27.38
CA GLY A 12 14.05 -15.95 -26.69
C GLY A 12 14.49 -15.68 -25.25
N TYR A 13 14.27 -14.49 -24.67
CA TYR A 13 14.75 -14.19 -23.31
C TYR A 13 13.90 -14.85 -22.21
N ALA A 14 14.55 -15.53 -21.25
CA ALA A 14 13.92 -16.35 -20.21
C ALA A 14 13.03 -15.58 -19.21
N TYR A 15 13.17 -14.25 -19.15
CA TYR A 15 12.55 -13.40 -18.13
C TYR A 15 11.41 -12.50 -18.64
N VAL A 16 11.04 -12.61 -19.93
CA VAL A 16 9.95 -11.80 -20.50
C VAL A 16 8.61 -12.16 -19.82
N GLY A 17 7.91 -11.14 -19.32
CA GLY A 17 6.64 -11.29 -18.59
C GLY A 17 6.77 -11.84 -17.17
N LYS A 18 8.00 -12.06 -16.68
CA LYS A 18 8.26 -12.48 -15.30
C LYS A 18 8.07 -11.33 -14.32
N ARG A 19 7.65 -11.65 -13.10
CA ARG A 19 7.38 -10.69 -12.04
C ARG A 19 8.58 -10.53 -11.12
N PHE A 20 9.07 -9.31 -11.00
CA PHE A 20 10.24 -8.97 -10.20
C PHE A 20 9.81 -8.25 -8.92
N SER A 21 10.28 -8.71 -7.77
CA SER A 21 10.17 -7.99 -6.51
C SER A 21 11.54 -7.55 -6.01
N ILE A 22 11.60 -6.40 -5.34
CA ILE A 22 12.85 -5.77 -4.89
C ILE A 22 12.88 -5.76 -3.36
N LEU A 23 13.98 -6.22 -2.78
CA LEU A 23 14.29 -6.13 -1.37
C LEU A 23 15.62 -5.40 -1.18
N GLY A 24 15.55 -4.10 -0.91
CA GLY A 24 16.72 -3.23 -0.81
C GLY A 24 16.71 -2.25 0.36
N ASP A 25 17.76 -1.44 0.46
CA ASP A 25 17.81 -0.28 1.38
C ASP A 25 17.54 1.03 0.63
N SER A 26 18.14 2.15 1.06
CA SER A 26 17.90 3.49 0.54
C SER A 26 18.14 3.59 -0.96
N ILE A 27 19.18 2.93 -1.50
CA ILE A 27 19.53 3.01 -2.92
C ILE A 27 18.49 2.35 -3.84
N SER A 28 17.59 1.56 -3.26
CA SER A 28 16.55 0.81 -3.98
C SER A 28 15.15 1.40 -3.78
N THR A 29 15.03 2.54 -3.10
CA THR A 29 13.73 3.20 -2.85
C THR A 29 13.37 4.19 -3.96
N LEU A 30 12.08 4.45 -4.17
CA LEU A 30 11.57 5.57 -4.96
C LEU A 30 10.16 5.93 -4.49
N ALA A 31 9.90 7.22 -4.26
CA ALA A 31 8.61 7.68 -3.78
C ALA A 31 7.48 7.25 -4.73
N GLY A 32 6.44 6.61 -4.17
CA GLY A 32 5.32 6.07 -4.93
C GLY A 32 5.48 4.61 -5.37
N TYR A 33 6.66 4.01 -5.21
CA TYR A 33 6.93 2.61 -5.59
C TYR A 33 7.18 1.68 -4.39
N ASN A 34 7.31 2.21 -3.18
CA ASN A 34 7.41 1.45 -1.92
C ASN A 34 6.08 1.44 -1.15
N PRO A 35 5.85 0.47 -0.22
CA PRO A 35 4.67 0.43 0.62
C PRO A 35 4.42 1.74 1.39
N LYS A 36 3.14 2.04 1.64
CA LYS A 36 2.75 3.27 2.33
C LYS A 36 3.33 3.32 3.74
N GLY A 37 3.92 4.46 4.09
CA GLY A 37 4.57 4.67 5.40
C GLY A 37 6.03 4.21 5.47
N TYR A 38 6.58 3.68 4.37
CA TYR A 38 7.98 3.31 4.33
C TYR A 38 8.89 4.53 4.22
N SER A 39 10.05 4.45 4.89
CA SER A 39 11.12 5.41 4.72
C SER A 39 11.71 5.30 3.31
N VAL A 40 11.79 6.41 2.59
CA VAL A 40 12.23 6.48 1.18
C VAL A 40 13.28 7.57 1.04
N PHE A 41 14.39 7.26 0.36
CA PHE A 41 15.45 8.23 0.10
C PHE A 41 15.13 9.11 -1.12
N TYR A 42 14.78 8.49 -2.24
CA TYR A 42 14.47 9.20 -3.49
C TYR A 42 13.05 9.76 -3.42
N SER A 43 12.95 10.94 -2.82
CA SER A 43 11.74 11.75 -2.73
C SER A 43 12.09 13.24 -2.74
N GLY A 44 11.19 14.08 -3.27
CA GLY A 44 11.33 15.54 -3.24
C GLY A 44 12.68 16.04 -3.75
N GLU A 45 13.38 16.80 -2.90
CA GLU A 45 14.69 17.41 -3.22
C GLU A 45 15.77 16.38 -3.57
N ASN A 46 15.71 15.17 -2.99
CA ASN A 46 16.69 14.12 -3.32
C ASN A 46 16.54 13.63 -4.76
N CYS A 47 15.32 13.57 -5.30
CA CYS A 47 15.09 13.26 -6.73
C CYS A 47 15.64 14.35 -7.64
N GLU A 48 15.55 15.62 -7.23
CA GLU A 48 16.12 16.74 -7.99
C GLU A 48 17.64 16.71 -7.99
N LYS A 49 18.25 16.50 -6.82
CA LYS A 49 19.71 16.44 -6.62
C LYS A 49 20.35 15.28 -7.36
N THR A 50 19.71 14.11 -7.35
CA THR A 50 20.25 12.88 -7.94
C THR A 50 19.92 12.74 -9.42
N GLY A 51 18.85 13.40 -9.90
CA GLY A 51 18.31 13.16 -11.23
C GLY A 51 17.47 11.87 -11.34
N VAL A 52 17.27 11.13 -10.25
CA VAL A 52 16.44 9.92 -10.23
C VAL A 52 15.01 10.31 -9.88
N ARG A 53 14.11 10.36 -10.87
CA ARG A 53 12.76 10.92 -10.72
C ARG A 53 11.66 9.92 -11.05
N ASP A 54 11.93 9.00 -11.96
CA ASP A 54 11.00 7.98 -12.41
C ASP A 54 11.56 6.56 -12.19
N ILE A 55 10.68 5.56 -12.24
CA ILE A 55 11.07 4.15 -12.22
C ILE A 55 12.12 3.84 -13.29
N THR A 56 12.05 4.45 -14.48
CA THR A 56 13.03 4.25 -15.56
C THR A 56 14.41 4.81 -15.23
N ASP A 57 14.53 5.66 -14.21
CA ASP A 57 15.81 6.21 -13.74
C ASP A 57 16.45 5.33 -12.67
N THR A 58 15.71 4.38 -12.09
CA THR A 58 16.22 3.50 -11.03
C THR A 58 16.97 2.31 -11.59
N TRP A 59 17.98 1.83 -10.87
CA TRP A 59 18.73 0.64 -11.29
C TRP A 59 17.81 -0.57 -11.48
N TRP A 60 16.87 -0.76 -10.55
CA TRP A 60 15.96 -1.92 -10.55
C TRP A 60 14.91 -1.80 -11.65
N GLY A 61 14.39 -0.59 -11.91
CA GLY A 61 13.46 -0.37 -13.03
C GLY A 61 14.11 -0.67 -14.38
N LYS A 62 15.38 -0.26 -14.56
CA LYS A 62 16.17 -0.54 -15.77
C LYS A 62 16.48 -2.03 -15.94
N VAL A 63 16.82 -2.73 -14.86
CA VAL A 63 17.03 -4.19 -14.88
C VAL A 63 15.75 -4.92 -15.28
N VAL A 64 14.62 -4.58 -14.64
CA VAL A 64 13.32 -5.18 -14.93
C VAL A 64 12.91 -4.93 -16.38
N ASP A 65 13.04 -3.69 -16.86
CA ASP A 65 12.73 -3.32 -18.25
C ASP A 65 13.63 -4.05 -19.27
N CYS A 66 14.94 -4.15 -18.99
CA CYS A 66 15.89 -4.86 -19.85
C CYS A 66 15.53 -6.34 -20.04
N PHE A 67 14.99 -6.97 -18.99
CA PHE A 67 14.56 -8.37 -19.04
C PHE A 67 13.13 -8.57 -19.56
N GLY A 68 12.44 -7.48 -19.92
CA GLY A 68 11.03 -7.52 -20.31
C GLY A 68 10.10 -7.97 -19.17
N GLY A 69 10.54 -7.81 -17.92
CA GLY A 69 9.79 -8.17 -16.72
C GLY A 69 8.84 -7.08 -16.26
N GLU A 70 8.05 -7.41 -15.23
CA GLU A 70 7.12 -6.48 -14.59
C GLU A 70 7.47 -6.33 -13.10
N LEU A 71 7.53 -5.10 -12.60
CA LEU A 71 7.66 -4.86 -11.16
C LEU A 71 6.39 -5.33 -10.44
N LEU A 72 6.56 -6.21 -9.44
CA LEU A 72 5.51 -6.68 -8.57
C LEU A 72 5.47 -5.87 -7.27
N VAL A 73 6.49 -5.97 -6.40
CA VAL A 73 6.61 -5.17 -5.18
C VAL A 73 8.04 -4.69 -4.98
N ASN A 74 8.22 -3.41 -4.65
CA ASN A 74 9.48 -2.92 -4.12
C ASN A 74 9.37 -2.73 -2.59
N ASN A 75 9.79 -3.75 -1.83
CA ASN A 75 9.76 -3.75 -0.37
C ASN A 75 11.07 -3.19 0.23
N SER A 76 11.69 -2.22 -0.43
CA SER A 76 12.91 -1.55 0.04
C SER A 76 12.61 -0.49 1.11
N TRP A 77 13.54 -0.26 2.04
CA TRP A 77 13.37 0.70 3.13
C TRP A 77 14.66 1.52 3.35
N SER A 78 14.53 2.84 3.30
CA SER A 78 15.66 3.75 3.52
C SER A 78 16.13 3.74 4.98
N GLY A 79 17.43 3.47 5.17
CA GLY A 79 18.07 3.37 6.49
C GLY A 79 17.93 2.00 7.17
N SER A 80 17.35 0.98 6.51
CA SER A 80 17.27 -0.36 7.10
C SER A 80 18.63 -1.07 7.06
N ARG A 81 18.91 -1.87 8.08
CA ARG A 81 19.93 -2.91 8.09
C ARG A 81 19.32 -4.26 7.72
N VAL A 82 20.15 -5.26 7.43
CA VAL A 82 19.73 -6.67 7.42
C VAL A 82 19.51 -7.13 8.87
N THR A 83 20.42 -6.75 9.76
CA THR A 83 20.39 -7.04 11.20
C THR A 83 19.36 -6.22 11.98
N GLN A 84 19.02 -6.70 13.17
CA GLN A 84 18.22 -5.96 14.15
C GLN A 84 18.87 -4.61 14.46
N LEU A 85 18.06 -3.56 14.54
CA LEU A 85 18.54 -2.23 14.90
C LEU A 85 18.96 -2.18 16.39
N PRO A 86 20.05 -1.49 16.75
CA PRO A 86 20.47 -1.37 18.15
C PRO A 86 19.37 -0.75 19.03
N GLY A 87 19.07 -1.39 20.16
CA GLY A 87 18.06 -0.90 21.12
C GLY A 87 16.61 -1.06 20.68
N SER A 88 16.34 -1.78 19.59
CA SER A 88 14.98 -2.10 19.14
C SER A 88 14.58 -3.51 19.53
N ASP A 89 13.45 -3.68 20.23
CA ASP A 89 12.86 -4.99 20.50
C ASP A 89 12.13 -5.57 19.28
N SER A 90 11.82 -4.72 18.29
CA SER A 90 11.25 -5.12 17.00
C SER A 90 12.32 -5.38 15.95
N LEU A 91 12.09 -6.40 15.11
CA LEU A 91 12.89 -6.63 13.91
C LEU A 91 12.51 -5.70 12.75
N PHE A 92 11.30 -5.13 12.71
CA PHE A 92 10.95 -4.20 11.63
C PHE A 92 11.62 -2.84 11.88
N PRO A 93 12.30 -2.22 10.88
CA PRO A 93 12.27 -2.49 9.44
C PRO A 93 13.45 -3.31 8.88
N SER A 94 14.17 -4.07 9.70
CA SER A 94 15.32 -4.87 9.27
C SER A 94 14.98 -5.87 8.17
N GLY A 95 15.93 -6.10 7.25
CA GLY A 95 15.76 -6.99 6.09
C GLY A 95 15.35 -8.42 6.46
N CYS A 96 15.78 -8.92 7.63
CA CYS A 96 15.39 -10.24 8.13
C CYS A 96 14.02 -10.31 8.85
N SER A 97 13.29 -9.19 8.95
CA SER A 97 11.96 -9.14 9.56
C SER A 97 10.89 -9.78 8.67
N ASP A 98 9.84 -10.33 9.29
CA ASP A 98 8.77 -11.01 8.56
C ASP A 98 8.01 -10.07 7.60
N ALA A 99 7.84 -8.80 7.98
CA ALA A 99 7.23 -7.82 7.09
C ALA A 99 8.09 -7.53 5.84
N ARG A 100 9.42 -7.53 5.97
CA ARG A 100 10.34 -7.31 4.84
C ARG A 100 10.46 -8.56 3.96
N THR A 101 10.55 -9.75 4.54
CA THR A 101 10.66 -11.02 3.78
C THR A 101 9.32 -11.59 3.31
N GLY A 102 8.20 -11.16 3.88
CA GLY A 102 6.84 -11.64 3.58
C GLY A 102 6.04 -10.69 2.70
N GLY A 103 6.45 -9.43 2.55
CA GLY A 103 5.74 -8.40 1.78
C GLY A 103 6.23 -8.21 0.34
N LEU A 104 6.64 -9.26 -0.37
CA LEU A 104 7.18 -9.19 -1.75
C LEU A 104 6.20 -9.70 -2.81
N HIS A 105 4.91 -9.81 -2.46
CA HIS A 105 3.84 -10.27 -3.34
C HIS A 105 2.61 -9.38 -3.22
N ILE A 106 1.68 -9.46 -4.18
CA ILE A 106 0.40 -8.76 -4.12
C ILE A 106 -0.73 -9.79 -4.14
N ARG A 107 -1.47 -9.91 -3.04
CA ARG A 107 -2.55 -10.91 -2.90
C ARG A 107 -2.01 -12.32 -3.16
N ASN A 108 -2.49 -13.00 -4.21
CA ASN A 108 -2.03 -14.35 -4.57
C ASN A 108 -1.00 -14.33 -5.71
N VAL A 109 -0.51 -13.16 -6.11
CA VAL A 109 0.46 -13.00 -7.20
C VAL A 109 1.85 -13.00 -6.59
N MET A 110 2.57 -14.12 -6.74
CA MET A 110 3.94 -14.32 -6.27
C MET A 110 4.99 -13.78 -7.25
N PRO A 111 6.17 -13.35 -6.78
CA PRO A 111 7.29 -13.00 -7.64
C PRO A 111 7.87 -14.25 -8.31
N ASP A 112 8.33 -14.09 -9.54
CA ASP A 112 9.19 -15.05 -10.22
C ASP A 112 10.66 -14.81 -9.86
N VAL A 113 11.04 -13.54 -9.68
CA VAL A 113 12.42 -13.13 -9.35
C VAL A 113 12.39 -12.14 -8.18
N ILE A 114 13.31 -12.30 -7.22
CA ILE A 114 13.51 -11.38 -6.11
C ILE A 114 14.94 -10.83 -6.18
N LEU A 115 15.07 -9.52 -6.41
CA LEU A 115 16.35 -8.82 -6.39
C LEU A 115 16.64 -8.34 -4.96
N VAL A 116 17.73 -8.82 -4.38
CA VAL A 116 18.18 -8.48 -3.02
C VAL A 116 19.45 -7.64 -3.13
N TYR A 117 19.36 -6.36 -2.75
CA TYR A 117 20.51 -5.48 -2.60
C TYR A 117 20.48 -4.78 -1.24
N LEU A 118 21.07 -5.45 -0.25
CA LEU A 118 21.05 -5.06 1.15
C LEU A 118 22.38 -5.38 1.84
N GLY A 119 22.78 -4.51 2.77
CA GLY A 119 23.93 -4.75 3.66
C GLY A 119 24.87 -3.55 3.78
N ILE A 120 24.68 -2.50 2.96
CA ILE A 120 25.54 -1.30 3.01
C ILE A 120 25.47 -0.61 4.37
N ASN A 121 24.28 -0.59 4.99
CA ASN A 121 24.09 0.00 6.32
C ASN A 121 24.71 -0.87 7.42
N ASP A 122 24.67 -2.20 7.31
CA ASP A 122 25.33 -3.10 8.27
C ASP A 122 26.84 -2.90 8.23
N TRP A 123 27.42 -2.85 7.04
CA TRP A 123 28.83 -2.56 6.81
C TRP A 123 29.22 -1.16 7.32
N ALA A 124 28.49 -0.13 6.91
CA ALA A 124 28.78 1.25 7.30
C ALA A 124 28.65 1.46 8.82
N ASN A 125 27.83 0.68 9.52
CA ASN A 125 27.69 0.76 10.97
C ASN A 125 28.57 -0.24 11.75
N GLY A 126 29.44 -0.98 11.07
CA GLY A 126 30.39 -1.90 11.72
C GLY A 126 29.73 -3.08 12.44
N VAL A 127 28.62 -3.60 11.89
CA VAL A 127 27.89 -4.73 12.49
C VAL A 127 28.77 -5.99 12.53
N PRO A 128 28.88 -6.71 13.66
CA PRO A 128 29.70 -7.92 13.72
C PRO A 128 29.26 -8.97 12.68
N ILE A 129 30.22 -9.51 11.92
CA ILE A 129 29.95 -10.56 10.91
C ILE A 129 29.50 -11.86 11.58
N GLU A 130 30.21 -12.26 12.64
CA GLU A 130 29.98 -13.47 13.42
C GLU A 130 30.14 -13.19 14.92
N ASN A 131 29.60 -14.08 15.75
CA ASN A 131 29.78 -14.02 17.20
C ASN A 131 31.24 -14.35 17.57
N LYS A 132 31.78 -13.67 18.58
CA LYS A 132 33.10 -14.03 19.13
C LYS A 132 33.06 -15.46 19.69
N ALA A 133 34.10 -16.25 19.39
CA ALA A 133 34.23 -17.63 19.83
C ALA A 133 33.96 -17.76 21.34
N GLY A 134 32.98 -18.60 21.72
CA GLY A 134 32.57 -18.83 23.11
C GLY A 134 31.12 -18.48 23.45
N VAL A 135 30.40 -17.78 22.58
CA VAL A 135 28.96 -17.51 22.75
C VAL A 135 28.16 -18.55 21.97
N ILE A 136 27.44 -19.44 22.68
CA ILE A 136 26.48 -20.35 22.05
C ILE A 136 25.37 -19.50 21.42
N ALA A 137 25.37 -19.38 20.09
CA ALA A 137 24.35 -18.65 19.37
C ALA A 137 23.00 -19.34 19.58
N ARG A 138 22.02 -18.63 20.15
CA ARG A 138 20.61 -19.06 20.08
C ARG A 138 20.21 -19.10 18.60
N ARG A 139 19.36 -20.05 18.19
CA ARG A 139 18.88 -20.26 16.79
C ARG A 139 18.27 -19.02 16.10
N GLN A 140 18.10 -17.89 16.79
CA GLN A 140 17.46 -16.66 16.30
C GLN A 140 18.26 -15.38 16.61
N ASP A 141 19.59 -15.46 16.74
CA ASP A 141 20.41 -14.26 16.96
C ASP A 141 20.53 -13.42 15.68
N ASN A 142 19.70 -12.39 15.51
CA ASN A 142 19.69 -11.50 14.34
C ASN A 142 20.60 -10.27 14.50
N ARG A 143 21.54 -10.29 15.46
CA ARG A 143 22.44 -9.16 15.76
C ARG A 143 23.75 -9.21 14.97
N THR A 144 24.10 -10.37 14.41
CA THR A 144 25.27 -10.51 13.52
C THR A 144 24.83 -10.55 12.06
N PHE A 145 25.68 -10.04 11.17
CA PHE A 145 25.36 -9.95 9.76
C PHE A 145 25.10 -11.32 9.13
N ARG A 146 25.96 -12.32 9.39
CA ARG A 146 25.77 -13.68 8.85
C ARG A 146 24.44 -14.29 9.27
N CYS A 147 24.10 -14.22 10.56
CA CYS A 147 22.88 -14.85 11.08
C CYS A 147 21.62 -14.15 10.56
N ALA A 148 21.61 -12.82 10.49
CA ALA A 148 20.48 -12.07 9.95
C ALA A 148 20.33 -12.28 8.44
N TYR A 149 21.42 -12.28 7.67
CA TYR A 149 21.37 -12.54 6.22
C TYR A 149 20.89 -13.97 5.91
N ALA A 150 21.37 -14.97 6.67
CA ALA A 150 20.88 -16.34 6.57
C ALA A 150 19.40 -16.47 6.95
N THR A 151 18.97 -15.77 8.01
CA THR A 151 17.56 -15.72 8.40
C THR A 151 16.69 -15.09 7.32
N MET A 152 17.17 -14.02 6.69
CA MET A 152 16.50 -13.36 5.58
C MET A 152 16.32 -14.33 4.40
N LEU A 153 17.39 -14.95 3.89
CA LEU A 153 17.29 -15.87 2.75
C LEU A 153 16.44 -17.11 3.05
N ARG A 154 16.56 -17.66 4.26
CA ARG A 154 15.71 -18.78 4.70
C ARG A 154 14.23 -18.41 4.65
N LYS A 155 13.86 -17.24 5.16
CA LYS A 155 12.47 -16.74 5.13
C LYS A 155 12.01 -16.47 3.70
N LEU A 156 12.85 -15.88 2.86
CA LEU A 156 12.52 -15.66 1.44
C LEU A 156 12.25 -16.96 0.71
N LYS A 157 13.10 -17.98 0.87
CA LYS A 157 12.90 -19.31 0.26
C LYS A 157 11.66 -20.02 0.81
N ALA A 158 11.34 -19.84 2.10
CA ALA A 158 10.13 -20.38 2.68
C ALA A 158 8.86 -19.70 2.14
N ASN A 159 8.88 -18.37 2.01
CA ASN A 159 7.74 -17.58 1.55
C ASN A 159 7.54 -17.68 0.02
N TYR A 160 8.63 -17.83 -0.74
CA TYR A 160 8.63 -17.84 -2.20
C TYR A 160 9.49 -18.98 -2.74
N PRO A 161 9.07 -20.25 -2.55
CA PRO A 161 9.87 -21.42 -2.92
C PRO A 161 10.15 -21.50 -4.42
N ASN A 162 9.29 -20.91 -5.24
CA ASN A 162 9.40 -20.90 -6.70
C ASN A 162 10.11 -19.67 -7.26
N ALA A 163 10.46 -18.69 -6.42
CA ALA A 163 11.13 -17.48 -6.88
C ALA A 163 12.64 -17.72 -7.00
N GLU A 164 13.23 -17.24 -8.09
CA GLU A 164 14.66 -17.06 -8.19
C GLU A 164 15.09 -15.87 -7.34
N ILE A 165 16.15 -16.01 -6.54
CA ILE A 165 16.61 -14.94 -5.65
C ILE A 165 18.01 -14.53 -6.09
N TRP A 166 18.18 -13.25 -6.43
CA TRP A 166 19.43 -12.66 -6.87
C TRP A 166 20.01 -11.80 -5.75
N CYS A 167 21.10 -12.23 -5.17
CA CYS A 167 21.80 -11.54 -4.10
C CYS A 167 22.96 -10.73 -4.69
N CYS A 168 22.83 -9.40 -4.69
CA CYS A 168 23.88 -8.49 -5.12
C CYS A 168 24.94 -8.33 -4.03
N THR A 169 26.22 -8.47 -4.38
CA THR A 169 27.32 -8.04 -3.51
C THR A 169 27.38 -6.51 -3.44
N LEU A 170 27.95 -5.96 -2.37
CA LEU A 170 28.16 -4.52 -2.21
C LEU A 170 29.33 -4.08 -3.11
N CYS A 171 29.21 -2.96 -3.80
CA CYS A 171 30.28 -2.45 -4.67
C CYS A 171 30.77 -1.06 -4.23
N ALA A 172 31.95 -0.68 -4.74
CA ALA A 172 32.53 0.63 -4.48
C ALA A 172 31.73 1.74 -5.17
N THR A 173 31.88 2.96 -4.65
CA THR A 173 31.27 4.17 -5.23
C THR A 173 32.35 5.20 -5.56
N PHE A 174 32.01 6.14 -6.43
CA PHE A 174 32.77 7.36 -6.60
C PHE A 174 31.82 8.57 -6.61
N MET A 175 32.36 9.78 -6.64
CA MET A 175 31.59 11.02 -6.72
C MET A 175 32.17 11.91 -7.83
N SER A 176 31.52 11.95 -8.98
CA SER A 176 31.93 12.83 -10.10
C SER A 176 31.95 14.31 -9.67
N SER A 177 30.99 14.70 -8.83
CA SER A 177 30.89 16.04 -8.23
C SER A 177 32.01 16.36 -7.23
N LYS A 178 32.70 15.35 -6.71
CA LYS A 178 33.80 15.49 -5.74
C LYS A 178 34.91 14.47 -6.04
N PRO A 179 35.76 14.71 -7.05
CA PRO A 179 36.82 13.77 -7.46
C PRO A 179 37.85 13.42 -6.38
N SER A 180 37.92 14.19 -5.29
CA SER A 180 38.75 13.91 -4.12
C SER A 180 38.18 12.86 -3.18
N PHE A 181 36.92 12.45 -3.37
CA PHE A 181 36.33 11.34 -2.63
C PHE A 181 37.03 10.03 -2.98
N ASN A 182 37.46 9.31 -1.95
CA ASN A 182 37.98 7.96 -2.07
C ASN A 182 37.07 7.01 -1.29
N PHE A 183 36.60 5.95 -1.95
CA PHE A 183 35.74 4.98 -1.30
C PHE A 183 36.48 4.28 -0.15
N PRO A 184 35.93 4.29 1.09
CA PRO A 184 36.61 3.68 2.22
C PRO A 184 36.33 2.18 2.23
N TYR A 185 37.20 1.34 1.64
CA TYR A 185 37.04 -0.13 1.69
C TYR A 185 36.99 -0.69 3.13
N VAL A 186 37.54 0.05 4.10
CA VAL A 186 37.37 -0.17 5.53
C VAL A 186 36.69 1.04 6.15
N TYR A 187 35.54 0.81 6.80
CA TYR A 187 34.76 1.86 7.46
C TYR A 187 34.22 1.34 8.79
N ASN A 188 34.29 2.15 9.86
CA ASN A 188 33.96 1.74 11.24
C ASN A 188 34.57 0.38 11.67
N GLY A 189 35.82 0.12 11.27
CA GLY A 189 36.54 -1.12 11.57
C GLY A 189 36.09 -2.35 10.77
N SER A 190 35.22 -2.17 9.78
CA SER A 190 34.65 -3.23 8.94
C SER A 190 35.12 -3.14 7.50
N ASN A 191 35.65 -4.24 6.97
CA ASN A 191 36.08 -4.35 5.56
C ASN A 191 34.90 -4.85 4.70
N ILE A 192 34.57 -4.13 3.63
CA ILE A 192 33.46 -4.47 2.72
C ILE A 192 33.59 -5.88 2.12
N THR A 193 34.81 -6.33 1.81
CA THR A 193 35.07 -7.66 1.26
C THR A 193 34.61 -8.76 2.19
N ALA A 194 34.73 -8.57 3.51
CA ALA A 194 34.29 -9.57 4.49
C ALA A 194 32.75 -9.70 4.53
N TYR A 195 32.01 -8.62 4.27
CA TYR A 195 30.54 -8.68 4.15
C TYR A 195 30.12 -9.33 2.84
N ASN A 196 30.81 -9.05 1.74
CA ASN A 196 30.57 -9.70 0.45
C ASN A 196 30.83 -11.21 0.51
N GLN A 197 31.89 -11.66 1.19
CA GLN A 197 32.15 -13.08 1.45
C GLN A 197 30.99 -13.76 2.19
N VAL A 198 30.35 -13.05 3.13
CA VAL A 198 29.15 -13.56 3.83
C VAL A 198 27.95 -13.63 2.89
N ILE A 199 27.70 -12.57 2.11
CA ILE A 199 26.61 -12.55 1.11
C ILE A 199 26.76 -13.74 0.16
N GLU A 200 27.95 -13.93 -0.41
CA GLU A 200 28.26 -15.02 -1.33
C GLU A 200 28.09 -16.40 -0.67
N ALA A 201 28.69 -16.60 0.51
CA ALA A 201 28.65 -17.90 1.19
C ALA A 201 27.22 -18.28 1.58
N VAL A 202 26.44 -17.33 2.09
CA VAL A 202 25.05 -17.58 2.51
C VAL A 202 24.13 -17.71 1.29
N ALA A 203 24.32 -16.91 0.24
CA ALA A 203 23.56 -17.07 -1.02
C ALA A 203 23.79 -18.46 -1.63
N LYS A 204 25.05 -18.91 -1.71
CA LYS A 204 25.40 -20.26 -2.17
C LYS A 204 24.75 -21.34 -1.29
N GLN A 205 24.78 -21.18 0.04
CA GLN A 205 24.15 -22.11 0.98
C GLN A 205 22.65 -22.30 0.73
N TYR A 206 21.93 -21.24 0.34
CA TYR A 206 20.49 -21.29 0.07
C TYR A 206 20.14 -21.49 -1.41
N ALA A 207 21.11 -21.82 -2.27
CA ALA A 207 20.91 -21.92 -3.72
C ALA A 207 20.23 -20.65 -4.30
N CYS A 208 20.74 -19.49 -3.90
CA CYS A 208 20.41 -18.19 -4.49
C CYS A 208 21.52 -17.80 -5.46
N ARG A 209 21.14 -17.08 -6.53
CA ARG A 209 22.09 -16.54 -7.50
C ARG A 209 22.87 -15.39 -6.87
N VAL A 210 24.18 -15.36 -7.10
CA VAL A 210 25.04 -14.23 -6.70
C VAL A 210 25.25 -13.33 -7.90
N ILE A 211 25.04 -12.02 -7.71
CA ILE A 211 25.40 -10.99 -8.68
C ILE A 211 26.61 -10.24 -8.14
N ASP A 212 27.78 -10.47 -8.73
CA ASP A 212 29.04 -9.94 -8.20
C ASP A 212 29.29 -8.50 -8.66
N LEU A 213 28.66 -7.54 -7.99
CA LEU A 213 28.89 -6.12 -8.27
C LEU A 213 30.24 -5.62 -7.75
N PHE A 214 30.84 -6.31 -6.77
CA PHE A 214 32.11 -5.89 -6.17
C PHE A 214 33.25 -5.91 -7.19
N ASN A 215 33.30 -6.93 -8.04
CA ASN A 215 34.31 -7.05 -9.08
C ASN A 215 33.86 -6.45 -10.42
N SER A 216 32.55 -6.30 -10.65
CA SER A 216 32.00 -5.89 -11.95
C SER A 216 31.77 -4.38 -12.11
N GLY A 217 32.11 -3.56 -11.11
CA GLY A 217 32.22 -2.13 -11.28
C GLY A 217 32.05 -1.28 -10.03
N CYS A 218 31.94 0.02 -10.25
CA CYS A 218 31.57 1.02 -9.25
C CYS A 218 30.50 1.95 -9.85
N TYR A 219 29.82 2.71 -9.00
CA TYR A 219 28.80 3.66 -9.46
C TYR A 219 29.03 5.07 -8.91
N ASP A 220 28.55 6.05 -9.67
CA ASP A 220 28.58 7.46 -9.27
C ASP A 220 27.51 7.77 -8.23
N SER A 221 27.87 8.53 -7.21
CA SER A 221 27.01 8.83 -6.07
C SER A 221 27.07 10.31 -5.69
N ILE A 222 26.00 10.80 -5.05
CA ILE A 222 25.93 12.20 -4.60
C ILE A 222 26.58 12.45 -3.24
N ASP A 223 26.78 11.40 -2.45
CA ASP A 223 27.26 11.49 -1.06
C ASP A 223 28.17 10.32 -0.63
N GLY A 224 28.64 9.52 -1.59
CA GLY A 224 29.43 8.31 -1.35
C GLY A 224 28.59 7.04 -1.19
N THR A 225 27.25 7.13 -1.18
CA THR A 225 26.36 5.97 -1.03
C THR A 225 25.18 6.00 -1.99
N HIS A 226 24.52 7.14 -2.18
CA HIS A 226 23.28 7.19 -2.97
C HIS A 226 23.57 7.51 -4.44
N PRO A 227 23.23 6.60 -5.38
CA PRO A 227 23.43 6.84 -6.80
C PRO A 227 22.74 8.10 -7.32
N ASN A 228 23.42 8.83 -8.21
CA ASN A 228 22.75 9.75 -9.13
C ASN A 228 22.21 8.97 -10.35
N ALA A 229 21.62 9.66 -11.33
CA ALA A 229 21.07 9.03 -12.53
C ALA A 229 22.12 8.19 -13.30
N GLU A 230 23.36 8.69 -13.45
CA GLU A 230 24.44 7.95 -14.08
C GLU A 230 24.87 6.74 -13.25
N GLY A 231 24.91 6.88 -11.92
CA GLY A 231 25.17 5.77 -11.01
C GLY A 231 24.11 4.69 -11.07
N MET A 232 22.83 5.04 -11.24
CA MET A 232 21.75 4.08 -11.47
C MET A 232 21.93 3.32 -12.78
N ASP A 233 22.38 4.00 -13.85
CA ASP A 233 22.71 3.37 -15.13
C ASP A 233 23.88 2.39 -15.00
N MET A 234 24.93 2.77 -14.26
CA MET A 234 26.09 1.92 -13.99
C MET A 234 25.70 0.67 -13.21
N LEU A 235 24.95 0.82 -12.12
CA LEU A 235 24.45 -0.30 -11.33
C LEU A 235 23.58 -1.26 -12.16
N ALA A 236 22.63 -0.73 -12.93
CA ALA A 236 21.79 -1.56 -13.79
C ALA A 236 22.63 -2.34 -14.81
N SER A 237 23.60 -1.66 -15.43
CA SER A 237 24.49 -2.25 -16.43
C SER A 237 25.34 -3.38 -15.84
N SER A 238 25.93 -3.20 -14.66
CA SER A 238 26.71 -4.25 -13.98
C SER A 238 25.84 -5.46 -13.65
N ILE A 239 24.62 -5.25 -13.12
CA ILE A 239 23.68 -6.35 -12.84
C ILE A 239 23.35 -7.11 -14.12
N ILE A 240 22.97 -6.39 -15.19
CA ILE A 240 22.60 -6.98 -16.48
C ILE A 240 23.77 -7.79 -17.07
N ASN A 241 24.99 -7.27 -17.00
CA ASN A 241 26.17 -7.95 -17.55
C ASN A 241 26.51 -9.23 -16.78
N GLU A 242 26.50 -9.19 -15.44
CA GLU A 242 26.68 -10.38 -14.61
C GLU A 242 25.62 -11.45 -14.87
N THR A 243 24.39 -11.02 -15.17
CA THR A 243 23.31 -11.95 -15.47
C THR A 243 23.39 -12.58 -16.86
N ARG A 244 24.00 -11.87 -17.84
CA ARG A 244 24.18 -12.33 -19.23
C ARG A 244 25.34 -13.31 -19.40
N GLY A 245 26.26 -13.42 -18.44
CA GLY A 245 27.33 -14.40 -18.46
C GLY A 245 26.86 -15.87 -18.56
N GLU A 246 25.59 -16.15 -18.22
CA GLU A 246 24.99 -17.49 -18.35
C GLU A 246 24.32 -17.76 -19.70
N GLU A 247 23.84 -16.73 -20.42
CA GLU A 247 23.24 -16.90 -21.76
C GLU A 247 24.32 -17.08 -22.87
N ILE A 248 25.58 -16.77 -22.57
CA ILE A 248 26.72 -16.88 -23.50
C ILE A 248 27.33 -18.30 -23.52
N ARG A 249 27.05 -19.17 -22.52
CA ARG A 249 27.63 -20.53 -22.45
C ARG A 249 27.05 -21.55 -23.44
N VAL A 250 25.99 -21.22 -24.18
CA VAL A 250 25.41 -22.10 -25.21
C VAL A 250 25.92 -21.74 -26.62
N TYR A 251 26.65 -20.63 -26.79
CA TYR A 251 26.96 -20.09 -28.13
C TYR A 251 28.45 -19.92 -28.47
N TYR A 252 29.38 -20.33 -27.61
CA TYR A 252 30.82 -20.28 -27.91
C TYR A 252 31.57 -21.61 -27.69
N GLU A 253 30.95 -22.73 -28.05
CA GLU A 253 31.70 -23.90 -28.54
C GLU A 253 31.75 -23.87 -30.08
N THR A 254 32.23 -22.78 -30.67
CA THR A 254 32.90 -22.77 -31.98
C THR A 254 33.63 -21.44 -32.13
N ASP A 255 34.89 -21.53 -32.54
CA ASP A 255 35.78 -20.46 -33.01
C ASP A 255 36.52 -19.62 -31.95
N GLU A 256 37.64 -20.20 -31.55
CA GLU A 256 38.97 -19.61 -31.37
C GLU A 256 39.09 -18.08 -31.23
N CYS A 257 39.57 -17.64 -30.07
CA CYS A 257 40.69 -16.72 -30.01
C CYS A 257 41.51 -16.97 -28.74
N ALA A 258 42.67 -17.60 -28.95
CA ALA A 258 43.70 -17.82 -27.95
C ALA A 258 44.33 -16.50 -27.51
N VAL A 259 44.33 -16.21 -26.20
CA VAL A 259 45.49 -15.59 -25.55
C VAL A 259 45.65 -16.17 -24.16
N SER A 260 46.84 -16.73 -23.96
CA SER A 260 47.40 -17.37 -22.78
C SER A 260 47.44 -16.49 -21.52
N SER A 261 47.15 -17.11 -20.38
CA SER A 261 48.07 -17.09 -19.25
C SER A 261 47.76 -18.24 -18.29
N ASP A 262 48.70 -19.19 -18.23
CA ASP A 262 48.78 -20.25 -17.23
C ASP A 262 48.93 -19.69 -15.81
N THR A 263 48.26 -20.30 -14.84
CA THR A 263 48.95 -20.92 -13.69
C THR A 263 48.00 -21.82 -12.88
N LYS A 264 48.51 -23.01 -12.55
CA LYS A 264 47.86 -24.15 -11.90
C LYS A 264 47.78 -24.01 -10.38
N HIS A 265 46.76 -24.63 -9.78
CA HIS A 265 46.83 -25.53 -8.60
C HIS A 265 45.41 -26.11 -8.37
N ASP A 266 45.19 -27.40 -8.66
CA ASP A 266 45.39 -28.60 -7.82
C ASP A 266 44.27 -28.86 -6.78
N THR A 267 43.53 -29.94 -7.08
CA THR A 267 43.09 -31.07 -6.19
C THR A 267 42.27 -30.75 -4.93
N ASP A 268 41.36 -31.57 -4.42
CA ASP A 268 40.59 -32.77 -4.76
C ASP A 268 39.66 -32.98 -3.53
N GLU A 269 38.78 -33.98 -3.59
CA GLU A 269 38.19 -34.70 -2.44
C GLU A 269 36.92 -34.14 -1.74
N ASP A 270 35.84 -34.83 -2.09
CA ASP A 270 35.09 -35.74 -1.21
C ASP A 270 33.71 -35.36 -0.65
N GLU A 271 32.77 -36.16 -1.15
CA GLU A 271 31.45 -36.50 -0.66
C GLU A 271 31.49 -36.93 0.82
N HIS A 272 30.46 -36.57 1.60
CA HIS A 272 29.86 -37.51 2.55
C HIS A 272 28.40 -37.14 2.83
N ALA A 273 27.51 -38.02 2.38
CA ALA A 273 26.11 -38.07 2.73
C ALA A 273 25.93 -38.58 4.16
N MET A 274 25.02 -37.97 4.93
CA MET A 274 24.36 -38.62 6.07
C MET A 274 22.89 -38.17 6.15
N SER A 275 22.01 -39.15 5.93
CA SER A 275 20.58 -39.12 6.14
C SER A 275 20.20 -38.97 7.62
N SER A 276 19.11 -38.28 7.93
CA SER A 276 18.14 -38.77 8.91
C SER A 276 16.77 -38.12 8.72
N ASP A 277 15.77 -39.00 8.62
CA ASP A 277 14.34 -38.73 8.49
C ASP A 277 13.78 -37.88 9.63
N THR A 278 12.97 -36.87 9.29
CA THR A 278 11.73 -36.57 10.04
C THR A 278 10.65 -36.17 9.04
N LYS A 279 9.67 -37.06 8.85
CA LYS A 279 8.45 -36.83 8.08
C LYS A 279 7.65 -35.69 8.70
N TYR A 280 7.50 -34.58 7.99
CA TYR A 280 6.43 -33.61 8.22
C TYR A 280 5.34 -33.83 7.17
N ASP A 281 4.14 -34.05 7.69
CA ASP A 281 2.91 -34.28 6.95
C ASP A 281 2.59 -33.07 6.06
N ALA A 282 2.67 -33.27 4.76
CA ALA A 282 2.53 -32.24 3.73
C ALA A 282 1.18 -32.42 3.06
N ASP A 283 0.10 -31.88 3.66
CA ASP A 283 -1.19 -31.70 2.98
C ASP A 283 -2.11 -30.78 3.81
N ALA A 284 -1.95 -29.47 3.64
CA ALA A 284 -2.94 -28.48 4.07
C ALA A 284 -2.88 -27.26 3.13
N ASP A 285 -3.81 -27.21 2.16
CA ASP A 285 -4.00 -26.07 1.26
C ASP A 285 -4.47 -24.85 2.06
N TYR A 286 -3.78 -23.71 1.93
CA TYR A 286 -4.17 -22.42 2.50
C TYR A 286 -5.15 -21.67 1.59
N VAL A 287 -6.18 -21.03 2.17
CA VAL A 287 -7.09 -20.11 1.44
C VAL A 287 -7.25 -18.81 2.22
N PHE A 288 -6.67 -17.73 1.70
CA PHE A 288 -6.88 -16.37 2.22
C PHE A 288 -8.21 -15.79 1.71
N LEU A 289 -8.97 -15.16 2.62
CA LEU A 289 -10.12 -14.29 2.29
C LEU A 289 -9.69 -12.81 2.22
N PRO A 290 -10.48 -11.93 1.56
CA PRO A 290 -10.05 -10.57 1.21
C PRO A 290 -9.76 -9.70 2.43
N THR A 291 -8.71 -8.90 2.32
CA THR A 291 -8.11 -8.06 3.35
C THR A 291 -8.78 -6.68 3.48
N ASP A 292 -9.24 -6.37 4.69
CA ASP A 292 -9.15 -5.03 5.28
C ASP A 292 -8.68 -5.17 6.75
N ILE A 293 -7.65 -4.38 7.11
CA ILE A 293 -7.18 -4.00 8.46
C ILE A 293 -6.28 -5.01 9.26
N THR A 294 -4.97 -4.70 9.21
CA THR A 294 -3.87 -4.75 10.22
C THR A 294 -3.47 -6.01 11.02
N LYS A 295 -2.14 -6.19 11.19
CA LYS A 295 -1.49 -6.97 12.26
C LYS A 295 -0.73 -6.04 13.23
N LEU A 296 -1.27 -5.84 14.42
CA LEU A 296 -0.58 -5.34 15.62
C LEU A 296 -1.44 -5.63 16.86
N LEU A 297 -1.78 -6.89 17.17
CA LEU A 297 -2.80 -7.17 18.20
C LEU A 297 -2.64 -8.44 19.07
N PHE A 298 -1.83 -9.45 18.71
CA PHE A 298 -1.78 -10.71 19.51
C PHE A 298 -0.39 -10.96 20.11
N ASP A 299 -0.15 -10.45 21.32
CA ASP A 299 1.13 -10.61 22.06
C ASP A 299 1.07 -11.74 23.13
N THR A 300 0.05 -12.60 23.08
CA THR A 300 -0.09 -13.74 24.01
C THR A 300 -0.72 -14.96 23.34
N ASN A 301 -0.32 -16.17 23.74
CA ASN A 301 -0.96 -17.43 23.32
C ASN A 301 -2.23 -17.74 24.13
N GLN A 302 -3.01 -16.70 24.41
CA GLN A 302 -4.33 -16.78 25.05
C GLN A 302 -5.42 -16.56 23.99
N LEU A 303 -6.30 -17.55 23.82
CA LEU A 303 -7.46 -17.47 22.93
C LEU A 303 -8.66 -16.97 23.73
N LYS A 304 -9.31 -15.91 23.25
CA LYS A 304 -10.54 -15.38 23.84
C LYS A 304 -11.72 -15.56 22.88
N LEU A 305 -12.79 -16.18 23.37
CA LEU A 305 -14.02 -16.45 22.62
C LEU A 305 -15.23 -15.98 23.42
N HIS A 306 -16.24 -15.40 22.76
CA HIS A 306 -17.50 -15.00 23.39
C HIS A 306 -18.58 -15.97 22.95
N ASP A 307 -19.20 -16.64 23.91
CA ASP A 307 -20.38 -17.46 23.66
C ASP A 307 -21.62 -16.57 23.65
N ALA A 308 -22.12 -16.26 22.44
CA ALA A 308 -23.25 -15.35 22.27
C ALA A 308 -24.57 -15.89 22.87
N ALA A 309 -24.71 -17.22 23.00
CA ALA A 309 -25.91 -17.83 23.55
C ALA A 309 -25.92 -17.84 25.09
N ALA A 310 -24.74 -18.00 25.71
CA ALA A 310 -24.57 -17.98 27.16
C ALA A 310 -24.19 -16.59 27.72
N ASN A 311 -23.89 -15.62 26.85
CA ASN A 311 -23.31 -14.32 27.20
C ASN A 311 -22.06 -14.45 28.11
N GLN A 312 -21.19 -15.41 27.78
CA GLN A 312 -20.04 -15.79 28.59
C GLN A 312 -18.73 -15.69 27.80
N GLY A 313 -17.71 -15.06 28.39
CA GLY A 313 -16.34 -15.08 27.88
C GLY A 313 -15.61 -16.38 28.22
N ILE A 314 -14.87 -16.90 27.25
CA ILE A 314 -14.09 -18.14 27.35
C ILE A 314 -12.63 -17.79 27.05
N GLU A 315 -11.74 -18.07 28.00
CA GLU A 315 -10.30 -17.86 27.85
C GLU A 315 -9.58 -19.21 27.89
N LEU A 316 -8.79 -19.50 26.87
CA LEU A 316 -8.07 -20.76 26.72
C LEU A 316 -6.59 -20.47 26.46
N GLN A 317 -5.70 -21.15 27.18
CA GLN A 317 -4.26 -20.94 27.05
C GLN A 317 -3.58 -22.09 26.31
N GLY A 318 -2.77 -21.78 25.31
CA GLY A 318 -1.85 -22.73 24.70
C GLY A 318 -1.83 -22.67 23.18
N ASP A 319 -0.76 -23.19 22.58
CA ASP A 319 -0.52 -23.01 21.15
C ASP A 319 -1.38 -23.92 20.26
N TYR A 320 -2.02 -24.92 20.86
CA TYR A 320 -2.94 -25.85 20.24
C TYR A 320 -4.13 -26.14 21.15
N LEU A 321 -5.34 -25.80 20.70
CA LEU A 321 -6.57 -25.94 21.48
C LEU A 321 -7.62 -26.71 20.68
N ALA A 322 -7.86 -27.97 21.04
CA ALA A 322 -8.87 -28.79 20.39
C ALA A 322 -10.29 -28.40 20.81
N VAL A 323 -11.22 -28.40 19.86
CA VAL A 323 -12.67 -28.21 20.04
C VAL A 323 -13.38 -29.50 19.69
N GLY A 324 -14.28 -29.99 20.54
CA GLY A 324 -14.98 -31.24 20.25
C GLY A 324 -15.91 -31.69 21.37
N ARG A 325 -16.53 -32.86 21.19
CA ARG A 325 -17.43 -33.44 22.20
C ARG A 325 -16.68 -34.15 23.34
N ARG A 326 -15.43 -34.56 23.12
CA ARG A 326 -14.63 -35.23 24.14
C ARG A 326 -14.32 -34.29 25.30
N SER A 327 -14.23 -34.85 26.50
CA SER A 327 -13.92 -34.11 27.74
C SER A 327 -12.47 -33.60 27.83
N ASP A 328 -11.58 -34.07 26.97
CA ASP A 328 -10.18 -33.61 26.88
C ASP A 328 -9.97 -32.50 25.84
N CYS A 329 -11.03 -32.03 25.18
CA CYS A 329 -10.96 -30.84 24.33
C CYS A 329 -10.90 -29.57 25.19
N ALA A 330 -10.05 -28.62 24.79
CA ALA A 330 -9.93 -27.31 25.43
C ALA A 330 -11.26 -26.54 25.40
N LEU A 331 -12.03 -26.68 24.32
CA LEU A 331 -13.43 -26.27 24.25
C LEU A 331 -14.33 -27.49 24.04
N GLN A 332 -14.92 -27.98 25.14
CA GLN A 332 -15.89 -29.07 25.08
C GLN A 332 -17.28 -28.53 24.71
N ILE A 333 -17.88 -29.07 23.64
CA ILE A 333 -19.25 -28.76 23.24
C ILE A 333 -20.07 -30.05 23.30
N ASP A 334 -20.87 -30.20 24.36
CA ASP A 334 -21.72 -31.37 24.55
C ASP A 334 -22.97 -31.29 23.68
N ASN A 335 -22.81 -31.65 22.40
CA ASN A 335 -23.88 -31.70 21.42
C ASN A 335 -23.62 -32.87 20.46
N THR A 336 -24.64 -33.69 20.20
CA THR A 336 -24.53 -34.89 19.34
C THR A 336 -24.14 -34.58 17.90
N CYS A 337 -24.35 -33.34 17.43
CA CYS A 337 -23.94 -32.87 16.11
C CYS A 337 -22.44 -32.49 16.04
N ILE A 338 -21.73 -32.46 17.16
CA ILE A 338 -20.30 -32.13 17.24
C ILE A 338 -19.48 -33.42 17.23
N SER A 339 -18.54 -33.55 16.29
CA SER A 339 -17.54 -34.62 16.25
C SER A 339 -16.71 -34.72 17.54
N GLN A 340 -16.14 -35.91 17.80
CA GLN A 340 -15.30 -36.14 18.98
C GLN A 340 -14.13 -35.14 19.07
N ILE A 341 -13.45 -34.90 17.94
CA ILE A 341 -12.59 -33.73 17.69
C ILE A 341 -13.18 -33.08 16.44
N HIS A 342 -13.64 -31.85 16.57
CA HIS A 342 -14.39 -31.13 15.53
C HIS A 342 -13.49 -30.12 14.81
N ALA A 343 -12.78 -29.31 15.57
CA ALA A 343 -11.88 -28.29 15.07
C ALA A 343 -10.70 -28.13 16.02
N ALA A 344 -9.71 -27.33 15.63
CA ALA A 344 -8.64 -26.91 16.52
C ALA A 344 -8.23 -25.47 16.24
N PHE A 345 -7.87 -24.76 17.31
CA PHE A 345 -7.19 -23.47 17.21
C PHE A 345 -5.68 -23.64 17.31
N TYR A 346 -4.95 -22.85 16.54
CA TYR A 346 -3.50 -22.81 16.51
C TYR A 346 -3.01 -21.38 16.75
N TYR A 347 -2.05 -21.20 17.64
CA TYR A 347 -1.36 -19.92 17.82
C TYR A 347 0.02 -19.98 17.15
N GLU A 348 0.28 -19.08 16.20
CA GLU A 348 1.53 -19.07 15.42
C GLU A 348 2.27 -17.74 15.54
N GLY A 349 2.49 -17.26 16.77
CA GLY A 349 3.36 -16.12 17.13
C GLY A 349 3.01 -14.77 16.49
N THR A 350 1.98 -14.73 15.63
CA THR A 350 1.57 -13.59 14.82
C THR A 350 0.04 -13.52 14.67
N GLY A 351 -0.70 -14.46 15.26
CA GLY A 351 -2.15 -14.56 15.14
C GLY A 351 -2.70 -15.94 15.52
N TRP A 352 -4.02 -16.00 15.66
CA TRP A 352 -4.77 -17.22 15.90
C TRP A 352 -5.36 -17.77 14.60
N PHE A 353 -5.39 -19.09 14.47
CA PHE A 353 -5.95 -19.78 13.31
C PHE A 353 -6.95 -20.84 13.75
N VAL A 354 -8.02 -21.04 12.99
CA VAL A 354 -8.96 -22.15 13.14
C VAL A 354 -8.81 -23.16 11.99
N MET A 355 -8.92 -24.44 12.31
CA MET A 355 -8.94 -25.52 11.32
C MET A 355 -10.07 -26.51 11.66
N ASP A 356 -10.88 -26.88 10.66
CA ASP A 356 -11.80 -28.00 10.77
C ASP A 356 -11.02 -29.34 10.72
N LYS A 357 -11.18 -30.19 11.73
CA LYS A 357 -10.45 -31.47 11.89
C LYS A 357 -11.26 -32.65 11.35
N ASN A 358 -11.71 -32.55 10.10
CA ASN A 358 -12.57 -33.53 9.44
C ASN A 358 -13.90 -33.74 10.17
N SER A 359 -14.54 -32.66 10.59
CA SER A 359 -15.83 -32.75 11.26
C SER A 359 -16.93 -33.25 10.32
N LEU A 360 -17.91 -33.99 10.85
CA LEU A 360 -19.01 -34.53 10.05
C LEU A 360 -19.95 -33.41 9.58
N ASN A 361 -20.24 -32.46 10.47
CA ASN A 361 -21.21 -31.41 10.21
C ASN A 361 -20.57 -30.08 9.79
N GLY A 362 -19.25 -29.92 9.86
CA GLY A 362 -18.53 -28.76 9.38
C GLY A 362 -18.33 -27.64 10.42
N THR A 363 -17.30 -26.85 10.18
CA THR A 363 -17.01 -25.58 10.87
C THR A 363 -17.30 -24.41 9.93
N TRP A 364 -17.86 -23.33 10.46
CA TRP A 364 -18.14 -22.10 9.74
C TRP A 364 -17.40 -20.92 10.38
N LEU A 365 -16.85 -20.06 9.53
CA LEU A 365 -16.25 -18.77 9.88
C LEU A 365 -16.96 -17.68 9.09
N ASN A 366 -17.54 -16.69 9.77
CA ASN A 366 -18.30 -15.59 9.17
C ASN A 366 -19.38 -16.06 8.18
N GLY A 367 -20.11 -17.11 8.57
CA GLY A 367 -21.16 -17.73 7.75
C GLY A 367 -20.66 -18.61 6.59
N LYS A 368 -19.35 -18.69 6.34
CA LYS A 368 -18.76 -19.52 5.28
C LYS A 368 -18.22 -20.84 5.84
N LYS A 369 -18.58 -21.96 5.21
CA LYS A 369 -18.09 -23.30 5.60
C LYS A 369 -16.60 -23.42 5.28
N LEU A 370 -15.81 -23.89 6.24
CA LEU A 370 -14.38 -24.12 6.09
C LEU A 370 -14.09 -25.39 5.27
N LYS A 371 -13.00 -25.38 4.51
CA LYS A 371 -12.43 -26.61 3.93
C LYS A 371 -11.77 -27.41 5.06
N GLN A 372 -12.01 -28.72 5.07
CA GLN A 372 -11.43 -29.61 6.07
C GLN A 372 -9.90 -29.60 5.96
N ASN A 373 -9.21 -29.63 7.11
CA ASN A 373 -7.75 -29.57 7.27
C ASN A 373 -7.06 -28.31 6.69
N THR A 374 -7.82 -27.25 6.40
CA THR A 374 -7.25 -25.95 6.03
C THR A 374 -7.24 -25.00 7.23
N LYS A 375 -6.12 -24.30 7.47
CA LYS A 375 -6.03 -23.22 8.47
C LYS A 375 -6.62 -21.92 7.90
N TYR A 376 -7.42 -21.27 8.72
CA TYR A 376 -7.98 -19.94 8.45
C TYR A 376 -7.57 -19.01 9.59
N GLU A 377 -6.95 -17.88 9.26
CA GLU A 377 -6.59 -16.85 10.24
C GLU A 377 -7.86 -16.20 10.81
N LEU A 378 -7.83 -15.93 12.12
CA LEU A 378 -8.93 -15.30 12.85
C LEU A 378 -8.62 -13.83 13.14
N PHE A 379 -9.64 -12.99 12.99
CA PHE A 379 -9.61 -11.57 13.28
C PHE A 379 -10.64 -11.21 14.36
N PRO A 380 -10.38 -10.19 15.20
CA PRO A 380 -11.33 -9.79 16.23
C PRO A 380 -12.70 -9.46 15.64
N GLY A 381 -13.75 -10.03 16.24
CA GLY A 381 -15.13 -9.95 15.76
C GLY A 381 -15.56 -11.12 14.86
N ASP A 382 -14.65 -12.02 14.48
CA ASP A 382 -14.99 -13.17 13.64
C ASP A 382 -15.97 -14.12 14.35
N THR A 383 -17.02 -14.50 13.62
CA THR A 383 -18.04 -15.45 14.10
C THR A 383 -17.70 -16.87 13.70
N LEU A 384 -17.62 -17.76 14.68
CA LEU A 384 -17.29 -19.16 14.57
C LEU A 384 -18.49 -20.01 14.93
N ASN A 385 -18.85 -20.96 14.07
CA ASN A 385 -19.94 -21.88 14.36
C ASN A 385 -19.55 -23.32 14.02
N PHE A 386 -19.69 -24.21 15.00
CA PHE A 386 -19.42 -25.64 14.85
C PHE A 386 -20.74 -26.38 14.67
N ALA A 387 -20.88 -27.15 13.59
CA ALA A 387 -22.10 -27.88 13.22
C ALA A 387 -23.38 -27.03 13.04
N LYS A 388 -23.29 -25.70 12.88
CA LYS A 388 -24.45 -24.77 12.99
C LYS A 388 -25.19 -24.87 14.33
N ALA A 389 -24.56 -25.47 15.34
CA ALA A 389 -25.17 -25.75 16.62
C ALA A 389 -25.04 -24.56 17.58
N LYS A 390 -23.88 -23.90 17.58
CA LYS A 390 -23.57 -22.84 18.53
C LYS A 390 -22.54 -21.88 17.95
N GLU A 391 -22.78 -20.59 18.14
CA GLU A 391 -21.95 -19.50 17.62
C GLU A 391 -21.07 -18.91 18.72
N TYR A 392 -19.81 -18.69 18.38
CA TYR A 392 -18.79 -18.06 19.20
C TYR A 392 -18.22 -16.87 18.44
N VAL A 393 -17.82 -15.81 19.13
CA VAL A 393 -17.13 -14.67 18.53
C VAL A 393 -15.68 -14.68 19.00
N PHE A 394 -14.73 -14.70 18.07
CA PHE A 394 -13.32 -14.51 18.41
C PHE A 394 -13.07 -13.03 18.71
N TYR A 395 -12.45 -12.70 19.84
CA TYR A 395 -12.21 -11.30 20.19
C TYR A 395 -10.84 -11.09 20.84
N ASP A 396 -10.35 -9.86 20.68
CA ASP A 396 -9.18 -9.29 21.32
C ASP A 396 -9.67 -8.04 22.09
N ASP A 397 -9.20 -7.81 23.31
CA ASP A 397 -9.63 -6.65 24.11
C ASP A 397 -9.06 -5.38 23.44
N LYS A 398 -9.83 -4.37 23.01
CA LYS A 398 -11.04 -3.72 23.57
C LYS A 398 -11.88 -3.09 22.42
N PRO A 399 -13.18 -2.70 22.60
CA PRO A 399 -13.95 -2.57 23.85
C PRO A 399 -15.38 -3.16 23.85
N ARG A 400 -15.93 -3.40 25.06
CA ARG A 400 -17.29 -3.02 25.46
C ARG A 400 -17.38 -2.82 27.00
N GLU A 401 -17.98 -1.71 27.40
CA GLU A 401 -18.17 -1.24 28.78
C GLU A 401 -19.33 -1.95 29.53
N HIS A 402 -19.30 -1.80 30.87
CA HIS A 402 -20.34 -2.05 31.89
C HIS A 402 -20.42 -3.44 32.57
N SER A 403 -19.80 -3.58 33.74
CA SER A 403 -20.48 -3.69 35.04
C SER A 403 -19.47 -3.86 36.20
N GLU A 404 -19.80 -3.33 37.37
CA GLU A 404 -19.16 -3.58 38.69
C GLU A 404 -17.87 -2.83 39.09
N ALA A 405 -17.71 -1.57 38.68
CA ALA A 405 -16.73 -0.65 39.30
C ALA A 405 -17.36 0.62 39.91
N GLU A 406 -18.58 0.50 40.45
CA GLU A 406 -19.06 1.40 41.51
C GLU A 406 -18.50 0.98 42.87
N ALA A 407 -17.17 0.98 43.05
CA ALA A 407 -16.54 0.99 44.37
C ALA A 407 -15.02 1.12 44.23
N ARG A 408 -14.55 2.37 44.18
CA ARG A 408 -13.19 2.88 44.54
C ARG A 408 -12.68 3.79 43.43
N GLY A 409 -12.97 5.07 43.60
CA GLY A 409 -12.53 6.12 42.71
C GLY A 409 -11.02 6.16 42.58
N ILE A 410 -10.55 5.96 41.35
CA ILE A 410 -9.28 6.45 40.83
C ILE A 410 -9.57 6.88 39.38
N SER A 411 -9.25 8.13 39.07
CA SER A 411 -9.57 8.80 37.81
C SER A 411 -8.63 8.36 36.68
N GLU A 412 -9.19 7.88 35.56
CA GLU A 412 -8.50 7.80 34.28
C GLU A 412 -9.31 8.57 33.22
N LYS A 413 -8.71 9.62 32.67
CA LYS A 413 -9.25 10.43 31.58
C LYS A 413 -8.82 9.84 30.23
N GLU A 414 -9.73 9.19 29.52
CA GLU A 414 -9.68 9.08 28.04
C GLU A 414 -11.11 9.12 27.45
N ASN A 415 -11.28 9.92 26.38
CA ASN A 415 -12.48 10.24 25.56
C ASN A 415 -13.44 11.35 26.03
N GLU A 416 -13.27 12.59 25.54
CA GLU A 416 -14.13 13.72 25.93
C GLU A 416 -15.05 14.29 24.81
N TYR A 417 -15.04 13.75 23.57
CA TYR A 417 -15.96 14.20 22.48
C TYR A 417 -16.59 13.04 21.69
N ASN A 418 -17.67 12.47 22.23
CA ASN A 418 -18.49 11.41 21.62
C ASN A 418 -19.88 11.91 21.22
N VAL A 419 -20.68 11.07 20.55
CA VAL A 419 -22.12 11.28 20.41
C VAL A 419 -22.72 11.60 21.78
N GLY A 420 -23.50 12.68 21.85
CA GLY A 420 -24.04 13.25 23.09
C GLY A 420 -23.31 14.50 23.58
N SER A 421 -22.04 14.69 23.21
CA SER A 421 -21.24 15.86 23.60
C SER A 421 -21.80 17.15 23.01
N VAL A 422 -21.65 18.27 23.72
CA VAL A 422 -22.10 19.58 23.25
C VAL A 422 -20.89 20.47 23.00
N LEU A 423 -20.62 20.78 21.73
CA LEU A 423 -19.53 21.66 21.35
C LEU A 423 -19.95 23.12 21.48
N ASN A 424 -19.06 23.94 22.05
CA ASN A 424 -19.26 25.38 22.24
C ASN A 424 -20.62 25.74 22.86
N ASN A 425 -21.13 24.89 23.77
CA ASN A 425 -22.45 25.03 24.42
C ASN A 425 -23.65 25.19 23.45
N ARG A 426 -23.52 24.75 22.20
CA ARG A 426 -24.54 24.96 21.16
C ARG A 426 -24.79 23.74 20.30
N TYR A 427 -23.74 23.08 19.82
CA TYR A 427 -23.86 21.99 18.85
C TYR A 427 -23.78 20.65 19.54
N LYS A 428 -24.93 20.00 19.76
CA LYS A 428 -24.99 18.67 20.35
C LYS A 428 -24.70 17.63 19.28
N LEU A 429 -23.64 16.84 19.44
CA LEU A 429 -23.29 15.75 18.52
C LEU A 429 -24.33 14.64 18.63
N VAL A 430 -25.00 14.31 17.52
CA VAL A 430 -26.13 13.36 17.49
C VAL A 430 -25.72 12.02 16.90
N LYS A 431 -24.91 12.03 15.84
CA LYS A 431 -24.50 10.81 15.13
C LYS A 431 -23.20 11.07 14.39
N GLU A 432 -22.29 10.11 14.40
CA GLU A 432 -21.17 10.13 13.45
C GLU A 432 -21.67 9.76 12.05
N VAL A 433 -21.44 10.62 11.07
CA VAL A 433 -21.93 10.45 9.69
C VAL A 433 -20.81 10.12 8.69
N GLY A 434 -19.56 10.20 9.14
CA GLY A 434 -18.38 9.80 8.38
C GLY A 434 -17.11 10.28 9.06
N GLY A 435 -15.97 9.78 8.61
CA GLY A 435 -14.68 10.13 9.19
C GLY A 435 -13.57 9.25 8.64
N GLY A 436 -12.35 9.77 8.63
CA GLY A 436 -11.17 9.05 8.17
C GLY A 436 -9.90 9.88 8.37
N GLY A 437 -8.86 9.27 8.96
CA GLY A 437 -7.60 9.96 9.25
C GLY A 437 -7.69 10.91 10.45
N LEU A 438 -7.40 12.20 10.25
CA LEU A 438 -7.26 13.22 11.30
C LEU A 438 -8.57 13.95 11.66
N SER A 439 -9.68 13.70 10.96
CA SER A 439 -10.97 14.39 11.18
C SER A 439 -12.16 13.43 11.23
N THR A 440 -13.13 13.74 12.08
CA THR A 440 -14.42 13.04 12.19
C THR A 440 -15.57 13.99 11.86
N VAL A 441 -16.59 13.52 11.13
CA VAL A 441 -17.77 14.31 10.76
C VAL A 441 -19.00 13.81 11.53
N TYR A 442 -19.61 14.70 12.27
CA TYR A 442 -20.82 14.42 13.05
C TYR A 442 -22.03 15.16 12.46
N LEU A 443 -23.20 14.52 12.46
CA LEU A 443 -24.48 15.21 12.50
C LEU A 443 -24.62 15.82 13.89
N ALA A 444 -24.84 17.12 13.96
CA ALA A 444 -25.05 17.85 15.20
C ALA A 444 -26.35 18.65 15.16
N LEU A 445 -27.04 18.71 16.30
CA LEU A 445 -28.18 19.58 16.50
C LEU A 445 -27.69 20.91 17.08
N ASP A 446 -27.94 22.00 16.37
CA ASP A 446 -27.84 23.34 16.94
C ASP A 446 -29.01 23.54 17.90
N THR A 447 -28.71 23.48 19.20
CA THR A 447 -29.68 23.60 20.29
C THR A 447 -30.33 24.98 20.38
N THR A 448 -29.78 26.00 19.72
CA THR A 448 -30.35 27.36 19.71
C THR A 448 -31.28 27.59 18.53
N ALA A 449 -30.99 26.98 17.38
CA ALA A 449 -31.77 27.16 16.15
C ALA A 449 -32.69 25.97 15.83
N ASP A 450 -32.62 24.91 16.64
CA ASP A 450 -33.31 23.62 16.43
C ASP A 450 -33.11 23.07 15.02
N LYS A 451 -31.85 23.11 14.55
CA LYS A 451 -31.48 22.75 13.18
C LYS A 451 -30.28 21.80 13.15
N PHE A 452 -30.34 20.81 12.27
CA PHE A 452 -29.22 19.90 12.05
C PHE A 452 -28.14 20.50 11.14
N TRP A 453 -26.90 20.22 11.52
CA TRP A 453 -25.68 20.63 10.83
C TRP A 453 -24.69 19.47 10.76
N ALA A 454 -23.76 19.52 9.82
CA ALA A 454 -22.58 18.66 9.78
C ALA A 454 -21.41 19.37 10.48
N VAL A 455 -20.72 18.68 11.38
CA VAL A 455 -19.57 19.19 12.12
C VAL A 455 -18.35 18.35 11.78
N LYS A 456 -17.43 18.89 10.99
CA LYS A 456 -16.11 18.29 10.72
C LYS A 456 -15.16 18.70 11.82
N LEU A 457 -14.85 17.80 12.74
CA LEU A 457 -14.05 18.01 13.94
C LEU A 457 -12.66 17.39 13.80
N VAL A 458 -11.64 18.13 14.25
CA VAL A 458 -10.24 17.71 14.30
C VAL A 458 -9.69 17.98 15.69
N LYS A 459 -9.11 16.96 16.34
CA LYS A 459 -8.48 17.08 17.66
C LYS A 459 -7.10 17.72 17.53
N THR A 460 -6.78 18.67 18.41
CA THR A 460 -5.52 19.42 18.36
C THR A 460 -4.51 19.00 19.44
N GLU A 461 -4.87 18.17 20.42
CA GLU A 461 -3.96 17.85 21.55
C GLU A 461 -3.01 16.67 21.32
N ALA A 462 -3.33 15.75 20.42
CA ALA A 462 -2.58 14.48 20.26
C ALA A 462 -1.44 14.53 19.21
N ALA A 463 -1.16 15.68 18.59
CA ALA A 463 -0.26 15.77 17.44
C ALA A 463 0.93 16.71 17.70
N GLY A 464 2.17 16.21 17.50
CA GLY A 464 3.38 17.04 17.43
C GLY A 464 3.36 18.15 16.35
N ASN A 465 2.28 18.22 15.54
CA ASN A 465 2.00 19.20 14.49
C ASN A 465 0.65 19.94 14.67
N ALA A 466 0.10 20.00 15.90
CA ALA A 466 -1.21 20.58 16.22
C ALA A 466 -1.53 21.92 15.53
N ARG A 467 -0.56 22.84 15.54
CA ARG A 467 -0.68 24.18 14.92
C ARG A 467 -0.90 24.12 13.41
N GLN A 468 -0.18 23.25 12.70
CA GLN A 468 -0.30 23.10 11.25
C GLN A 468 -1.66 22.51 10.85
N ILE A 469 -2.15 21.56 11.63
CA ILE A 469 -3.46 20.94 11.44
C ILE A 469 -4.57 21.98 11.65
N ARG A 470 -4.53 22.71 12.77
CA ARG A 470 -5.44 23.83 13.05
C ARG A 470 -5.43 24.87 11.93
N ASP A 471 -4.25 25.32 11.50
CA ASP A 471 -4.09 26.28 10.40
C ASP A 471 -4.64 25.76 9.06
N SER A 472 -4.65 24.44 8.83
CA SER A 472 -5.25 23.83 7.64
C SER A 472 -6.78 23.86 7.68
N VAL A 473 -7.39 23.51 8.82
CA VAL A 473 -8.84 23.55 9.03
C VAL A 473 -9.37 24.98 8.93
N MET A 474 -8.67 25.95 9.53
CA MET A 474 -9.06 27.36 9.46
C MET A 474 -8.96 27.92 8.04
N ARG A 475 -7.98 27.46 7.24
CA ARG A 475 -7.87 27.84 5.83
C ARG A 475 -8.99 27.22 4.98
N GLU A 476 -9.30 25.95 5.19
CA GLU A 476 -10.42 25.26 4.52
C GLU A 476 -11.73 26.01 4.78
N ALA A 477 -12.02 26.29 6.05
CA ALA A 477 -13.25 26.97 6.46
C ALA A 477 -13.38 28.39 5.89
N LYS A 478 -12.29 29.19 5.92
CA LYS A 478 -12.27 30.55 5.36
C LYS A 478 -12.49 30.55 3.85
N MET A 479 -11.92 29.58 3.12
CA MET A 479 -12.18 29.45 1.69
C MET A 479 -13.64 29.12 1.43
N MET A 480 -14.19 28.12 2.13
CA MET A 480 -15.59 27.73 1.98
C MET A 480 -16.58 28.86 2.30
N GLN A 481 -16.32 29.67 3.32
CA GLN A 481 -17.16 30.84 3.66
C GLN A 481 -17.24 31.87 2.53
N SER A 482 -16.22 31.96 1.67
CA SER A 482 -16.19 32.89 0.54
C SER A 482 -17.00 32.40 -0.68
N PHE A 483 -17.43 31.14 -0.69
CA PHE A 483 -18.12 30.54 -1.82
C PHE A 483 -19.63 30.63 -1.69
N ALA A 484 -20.27 31.02 -2.79
CA ALA A 484 -21.71 31.14 -2.94
C ALA A 484 -22.16 30.32 -4.16
N HIS A 485 -22.30 29.01 -3.96
CA HIS A 485 -22.73 28.08 -5.01
C HIS A 485 -23.66 27.00 -4.42
N PRO A 486 -24.78 26.62 -5.08
CA PRO A 486 -25.75 25.66 -4.53
C PRO A 486 -25.20 24.24 -4.34
N ALA A 487 -24.13 23.89 -5.04
CA ALA A 487 -23.41 22.63 -4.89
C ALA A 487 -22.29 22.66 -3.83
N ILE A 488 -22.08 23.79 -3.14
CA ILE A 488 -21.10 23.92 -2.06
C ILE A 488 -21.86 24.11 -0.74
N PRO A 489 -21.64 23.27 0.29
CA PRO A 489 -22.28 23.41 1.59
C PRO A 489 -21.95 24.76 2.23
N LYS A 490 -22.97 25.43 2.78
CA LYS A 490 -22.76 26.69 3.50
C LYS A 490 -22.08 26.43 4.85
N VAL A 491 -21.04 27.20 5.15
CA VAL A 491 -20.42 27.21 6.48
C VAL A 491 -21.24 28.11 7.41
N ALA A 492 -21.72 27.54 8.51
CA ALA A 492 -22.47 28.26 9.53
C ALA A 492 -21.57 28.83 10.62
N ASP A 493 -20.54 28.07 11.03
CA ASP A 493 -19.69 28.42 12.16
C ASP A 493 -18.32 27.76 12.06
N ILE A 494 -17.33 28.33 12.75
CA ILE A 494 -15.98 27.80 12.86
C ILE A 494 -15.61 27.80 14.34
N LEU A 495 -15.41 26.61 14.89
CA LEU A 495 -15.05 26.44 16.29
C LEU A 495 -13.55 26.22 16.38
N ASP A 496 -12.87 27.02 17.18
CA ASP A 496 -11.42 26.99 17.28
C ASP A 496 -10.99 27.15 18.73
N THR A 497 -10.65 26.02 19.36
CA THR A 497 -10.33 25.92 20.78
C THR A 497 -8.90 25.39 20.97
N ALA A 498 -8.45 25.28 22.22
CA ALA A 498 -7.17 24.62 22.51
C ALA A 498 -7.21 23.11 22.18
N GLU A 499 -8.38 22.48 22.34
CA GLU A 499 -8.55 21.03 22.32
C GLU A 499 -8.98 20.49 20.95
N TYR A 500 -9.72 21.31 20.19
CA TYR A 500 -10.22 20.96 18.87
C TYR A 500 -10.40 22.18 17.95
N ALA A 501 -10.35 21.92 16.65
CA ALA A 501 -10.85 22.79 15.60
C ALA A 501 -12.00 22.10 14.86
N ALA A 502 -13.11 22.80 14.59
CA ALA A 502 -14.25 22.23 13.88
C ALA A 502 -14.89 23.21 12.90
N ILE A 503 -15.38 22.68 11.78
CA ILE A 503 -16.16 23.41 10.78
C ILE A 503 -17.61 22.95 10.90
N VAL A 504 -18.52 23.88 11.21
CA VAL A 504 -19.96 23.64 11.21
C VAL A 504 -20.51 24.08 9.86
N MET A 505 -21.04 23.13 9.10
CA MET A 505 -21.50 23.34 7.73
C MET A 505 -22.83 22.65 7.47
N GLU A 506 -23.52 23.09 6.42
CA GLU A 506 -24.81 22.55 6.01
C GLU A 506 -24.76 21.01 5.90
N TYR A 507 -25.67 20.35 6.62
CA TYR A 507 -25.85 18.91 6.47
C TYR A 507 -26.59 18.66 5.16
N ILE A 508 -25.95 17.90 4.26
CA ILE A 508 -26.52 17.55 2.98
C ILE A 508 -27.13 16.15 3.08
N GLU A 509 -28.44 16.07 2.97
CA GLU A 509 -29.15 14.79 2.85
C GLU A 509 -28.94 14.19 1.46
N GLY A 510 -28.62 12.90 1.41
CA GLY A 510 -28.37 12.16 0.18
C GLY A 510 -27.34 11.05 0.35
N GLU A 511 -26.95 10.45 -0.76
CA GLU A 511 -25.93 9.39 -0.80
C GLU A 511 -24.72 9.81 -1.62
N THR A 512 -23.52 9.37 -1.25
CA THR A 512 -22.34 9.63 -2.08
C THR A 512 -22.45 8.87 -3.41
N LEU A 513 -21.93 9.43 -4.50
CA LEU A 513 -21.90 8.74 -5.78
C LEU A 513 -21.05 7.45 -5.71
N GLU A 514 -20.09 7.35 -4.78
CA GLU A 514 -19.40 6.09 -4.49
C GLU A 514 -20.37 5.01 -4.00
N ASN A 515 -21.26 5.35 -3.06
CA ASN A 515 -22.27 4.43 -2.55
C ASN A 515 -23.32 4.09 -3.60
N VAL A 516 -23.71 5.05 -4.45
CA VAL A 516 -24.61 4.80 -5.59
C VAL A 516 -24.00 3.73 -6.51
N VAL A 517 -22.71 3.85 -6.87
CA VAL A 517 -22.04 2.85 -7.71
C VAL A 517 -21.86 1.51 -6.97
N LYS A 518 -21.51 1.52 -5.68
CA LYS A 518 -21.38 0.30 -4.88
C LYS A 518 -22.70 -0.48 -4.81
N THR A 519 -23.83 0.23 -4.68
CA THR A 519 -25.16 -0.36 -4.48
C THR A 519 -25.82 -0.75 -5.80
N HIS A 520 -25.71 0.09 -6.82
CA HIS A 520 -26.45 -0.05 -8.08
C HIS A 520 -25.55 -0.41 -9.28
N GLY A 521 -24.23 -0.51 -9.08
CA GLY A 521 -23.27 -0.79 -10.14
C GLY A 521 -23.02 0.41 -11.06
N ALA A 522 -22.58 0.11 -12.29
CA ALA A 522 -22.34 1.09 -13.33
C ALA A 522 -23.61 1.93 -13.64
N GLN A 523 -23.43 3.24 -13.70
CA GLN A 523 -24.51 4.20 -13.89
C GLN A 523 -24.73 4.53 -15.38
N PRO A 524 -25.98 4.77 -15.81
CA PRO A 524 -26.28 5.16 -17.19
C PRO A 524 -25.54 6.43 -17.61
N VAL A 525 -25.11 6.48 -18.86
CA VAL A 525 -24.37 7.63 -19.44
C VAL A 525 -25.18 8.92 -19.29
N GLU A 526 -26.50 8.85 -19.40
CA GLU A 526 -27.40 9.98 -19.21
C GLU A 526 -27.25 10.55 -17.80
N SER A 527 -27.40 9.73 -16.75
CA SER A 527 -27.25 10.16 -15.36
C SER A 527 -25.86 10.73 -15.08
N VAL A 528 -24.80 10.04 -15.54
CA VAL A 528 -23.41 10.50 -15.38
C VAL A 528 -23.20 11.84 -16.08
N THR A 529 -23.76 12.03 -17.28
CA THR A 529 -23.70 13.30 -18.01
C THR A 529 -24.43 14.42 -17.27
N ALA A 530 -25.59 14.13 -16.66
CA ALA A 530 -26.33 15.10 -15.84
C ALA A 530 -25.48 15.62 -14.68
N TRP A 531 -24.87 14.70 -13.94
CA TRP A 531 -24.03 15.02 -12.78
C TRP A 531 -22.75 15.72 -13.22
N ALA A 532 -22.12 15.27 -14.31
CA ALA A 532 -20.93 15.91 -14.86
C ALA A 532 -21.17 17.37 -15.30
N LEU A 533 -22.36 17.69 -15.83
CA LEU A 533 -22.73 19.06 -16.16
C LEU A 533 -22.84 19.95 -14.91
N GLN A 534 -23.44 19.45 -13.82
CA GLN A 534 -23.49 20.15 -12.55
C GLN A 534 -22.08 20.31 -11.93
N LEU A 535 -21.21 19.30 -12.07
CA LEU A 535 -19.82 19.36 -11.62
C LEU A 535 -18.99 20.37 -12.43
N CYS A 536 -19.23 20.48 -13.74
CA CYS A 536 -18.62 21.52 -14.57
C CYS A 536 -19.03 22.93 -14.13
N ASP A 537 -20.27 23.11 -13.67
CA ASP A 537 -20.80 24.39 -13.18
C ASP A 537 -20.06 24.82 -11.90
N VAL A 538 -20.02 23.96 -10.87
CA VAL A 538 -19.32 24.26 -9.60
C VAL A 538 -17.81 24.39 -9.76
N LEU A 539 -17.17 23.54 -10.57
CA LEU A 539 -15.73 23.68 -10.85
C LEU A 539 -15.44 24.96 -11.64
N GLY A 540 -16.29 25.29 -12.62
CA GLY A 540 -16.19 26.55 -13.35
C GLY A 540 -16.31 27.78 -12.44
N TYR A 541 -17.23 27.74 -11.47
CA TYR A 541 -17.36 28.77 -10.44
C TYR A 541 -16.08 28.92 -9.60
N LEU A 542 -15.46 27.82 -9.17
CA LEU A 542 -14.22 27.83 -8.40
C LEU A 542 -13.02 28.35 -9.23
N HIS A 543 -12.93 27.92 -10.49
CA HIS A 543 -11.88 28.37 -11.42
C HIS A 543 -12.01 29.85 -11.79
N ALA A 544 -13.21 30.44 -11.66
CA ALA A 544 -13.46 31.85 -11.91
C ALA A 544 -13.17 32.77 -10.71
N GLN A 545 -12.81 32.21 -9.55
CA GLN A 545 -12.40 33.02 -8.39
C GLN A 545 -11.11 33.80 -8.69
N ASN A 546 -10.84 34.85 -7.91
CA ASN A 546 -9.61 35.65 -8.04
C ASN A 546 -8.83 35.67 -6.71
N PRO A 547 -7.71 34.93 -6.59
CA PRO A 547 -7.13 34.02 -7.59
C PRO A 547 -7.98 32.75 -7.84
N PRO A 548 -7.82 32.06 -8.99
CA PRO A 548 -8.55 30.83 -9.28
C PRO A 548 -8.35 29.77 -8.18
N VAL A 549 -9.40 29.04 -7.82
CA VAL A 549 -9.33 27.97 -6.82
C VAL A 549 -9.42 26.62 -7.52
N ILE A 550 -8.43 25.75 -7.29
CA ILE A 550 -8.36 24.39 -7.84
C ILE A 550 -8.79 23.40 -6.77
N TYR A 551 -9.75 22.52 -7.09
CA TYR A 551 -10.40 21.64 -6.11
C TYR A 551 -9.55 20.43 -5.69
N ARG A 552 -8.90 19.77 -6.65
CA ARG A 552 -7.89 18.71 -6.51
C ARG A 552 -8.33 17.36 -5.93
N ASP A 553 -9.55 17.20 -5.42
CA ASP A 553 -10.04 15.90 -4.90
C ASP A 553 -11.36 15.43 -5.53
N MET A 554 -11.53 15.65 -6.83
CA MET A 554 -12.72 15.19 -7.54
C MET A 554 -12.76 13.66 -7.62
N LYS A 555 -13.71 13.07 -6.89
CA LYS A 555 -13.97 11.62 -6.84
C LYS A 555 -15.41 11.33 -6.38
N PRO A 556 -15.98 10.16 -6.70
CA PRO A 556 -17.34 9.79 -6.29
C PRO A 556 -17.61 9.87 -4.78
N ALA A 557 -16.60 9.62 -3.94
CA ALA A 557 -16.74 9.66 -2.48
C ALA A 557 -16.96 11.09 -1.93
N ASN A 558 -16.58 12.13 -2.70
CA ASN A 558 -16.73 13.53 -2.30
C ASN A 558 -17.94 14.21 -2.97
N ILE A 559 -18.85 13.45 -3.60
CA ILE A 559 -20.02 14.00 -4.29
C ILE A 559 -21.27 13.35 -3.72
N ILE A 560 -22.12 14.12 -3.06
CA ILE A 560 -23.45 13.67 -2.62
C ILE A 560 -24.46 13.90 -3.74
N LEU A 561 -25.21 12.87 -4.08
CA LEU A 561 -26.45 12.94 -4.84
C LEU A 561 -27.61 13.16 -3.87
N LYS A 562 -28.24 14.33 -3.99
CA LYS A 562 -29.42 14.69 -3.20
C LYS A 562 -30.67 14.00 -3.75
N PRO A 563 -31.73 13.82 -2.94
CA PRO A 563 -32.99 13.22 -3.39
C PRO A 563 -33.68 13.94 -4.57
N ASP A 564 -33.42 15.24 -4.74
CA ASP A 564 -33.93 16.06 -5.84
C ASP A 564 -33.14 15.89 -7.16
N GLY A 565 -32.08 15.07 -7.16
CA GLY A 565 -31.22 14.81 -8.31
C GLY A 565 -30.08 15.82 -8.50
N ASN A 566 -29.97 16.82 -7.62
CA ASN A 566 -28.84 17.76 -7.62
C ASN A 566 -27.63 17.17 -6.88
N ILE A 567 -26.44 17.65 -7.21
CA ILE A 567 -25.19 17.25 -6.53
C ILE A 567 -24.73 18.28 -5.51
N SER A 568 -23.97 17.82 -4.52
CA SER A 568 -23.16 18.68 -3.64
C SER A 568 -21.75 18.10 -3.53
N ILE A 569 -20.73 18.94 -3.62
CA ILE A 569 -19.34 18.54 -3.37
C ILE A 569 -19.00 18.68 -1.90
N LEU A 570 -18.18 17.75 -1.39
CA LEU A 570 -17.68 17.69 -0.02
C LEU A 570 -16.17 17.86 0.02
N ASP A 571 -15.61 17.96 1.23
CA ASP A 571 -14.17 17.89 1.54
C ASP A 571 -13.24 18.81 0.72
N PHE A 572 -12.88 19.94 1.31
CA PHE A 572 -12.12 21.01 0.68
C PHE A 572 -10.66 21.02 1.20
N GLY A 573 -10.25 19.98 1.94
CA GLY A 573 -9.00 19.95 2.72
C GLY A 573 -7.71 20.00 1.90
N ILE A 574 -7.76 19.71 0.60
CA ILE A 574 -6.61 19.81 -0.31
C ILE A 574 -6.77 20.89 -1.41
N MET A 575 -7.79 21.74 -1.29
CA MET A 575 -7.98 22.89 -2.18
C MET A 575 -6.82 23.87 -2.11
N ARG A 576 -6.53 24.52 -3.25
CA ARG A 576 -5.53 25.59 -3.31
C ARG A 576 -5.91 26.69 -4.29
N THR A 577 -5.48 27.91 -3.96
CA THR A 577 -5.43 29.01 -4.92
C THR A 577 -4.29 28.79 -5.92
N TYR A 578 -4.58 28.89 -7.21
CA TYR A 578 -3.59 28.88 -8.28
C TYR A 578 -2.61 30.06 -8.14
N LYS A 579 -1.32 29.81 -8.41
CA LYS A 579 -0.25 30.82 -8.27
C LYS A 579 0.57 30.93 -9.57
N PRO A 580 0.32 31.92 -10.44
CA PRO A 580 0.89 31.97 -11.80
C PRO A 580 2.42 32.01 -11.90
N ASN A 581 3.15 32.20 -10.79
CA ASN A 581 4.61 32.31 -10.75
C ASN A 581 5.32 31.10 -10.08
N GLN A 582 4.63 29.98 -9.84
CA GLN A 582 5.24 28.77 -9.27
C GLN A 582 5.36 27.65 -10.32
N LYS A 583 6.51 26.98 -10.37
CA LYS A 583 6.78 25.90 -11.34
C LYS A 583 6.10 24.57 -10.98
N ALA A 584 5.88 24.33 -9.69
CA ALA A 584 5.26 23.11 -9.15
C ALA A 584 4.57 23.40 -7.81
N ASP A 585 3.67 22.51 -7.40
CA ASP A 585 3.04 22.57 -6.08
C ASP A 585 3.97 22.07 -4.98
N THR A 586 3.91 22.69 -3.80
CA THR A 586 4.74 22.34 -2.63
C THR A 586 4.39 21.02 -1.93
N ALA A 587 3.35 20.30 -2.36
CA ALA A 587 2.95 19.01 -1.77
C ALA A 587 2.19 18.13 -2.78
N CYS A 588 2.57 16.85 -2.86
CA CYS A 588 1.82 15.84 -3.63
C CYS A 588 0.54 15.47 -2.86
N LEU A 589 -0.62 15.84 -3.40
CA LEU A 589 -1.93 15.64 -2.76
C LEU A 589 -2.99 15.31 -3.82
N GLY A 590 -3.73 14.24 -3.58
CA GLY A 590 -4.85 13.76 -4.41
C GLY A 590 -5.17 12.29 -4.14
N THR A 591 -6.39 11.85 -4.45
CA THR A 591 -6.79 10.45 -4.26
C THR A 591 -6.27 9.54 -5.38
N ALA A 592 -5.60 8.46 -5.03
CA ALA A 592 -5.06 7.48 -5.97
C ALA A 592 -6.13 6.97 -6.95
N GLY A 593 -5.80 6.95 -8.24
CA GLY A 593 -6.70 6.58 -9.33
C GLY A 593 -7.54 7.73 -9.90
N PHE A 594 -7.75 8.82 -9.16
CA PHE A 594 -8.51 9.99 -9.63
C PHE A 594 -7.63 11.22 -9.86
N ALA A 595 -6.57 11.39 -9.07
CA ALA A 595 -5.69 12.55 -9.16
C ALA A 595 -4.92 12.61 -10.49
N ALA A 596 -4.79 13.82 -11.03
CA ALA A 596 -4.06 14.08 -12.26
C ALA A 596 -2.55 13.82 -12.11
N PRO A 597 -1.82 13.41 -13.17
CA PRO A 597 -0.37 13.15 -13.12
C PRO A 597 0.45 14.30 -12.50
N GLU A 598 0.06 15.55 -12.75
CA GLU A 598 0.71 16.74 -12.18
C GLU A 598 0.54 16.88 -10.67
N GLN A 599 -0.53 16.34 -10.08
CA GLN A 599 -0.76 16.35 -8.63
C GLN A 599 0.25 15.52 -7.85
N TYR A 600 1.00 14.65 -8.53
CA TYR A 600 2.10 13.87 -7.98
C TYR A 600 3.45 14.62 -8.01
N GLY A 601 3.44 15.92 -8.32
CA GLY A 601 4.59 16.82 -8.16
C GLY A 601 5.37 17.11 -9.45
N THR A 602 4.88 16.68 -10.61
CA THR A 602 5.58 16.87 -11.90
C THR A 602 5.38 18.27 -12.50
N SER A 603 4.32 19.00 -12.10
CA SER A 603 4.06 20.40 -12.50
C SER A 603 3.01 21.07 -11.59
N GLN A 604 2.76 22.38 -11.76
CA GLN A 604 1.73 23.08 -11.00
C GLN A 604 0.32 22.67 -11.44
N THR A 605 -0.57 22.42 -10.48
CA THR A 605 -1.98 22.14 -10.76
C THR A 605 -2.72 23.37 -11.25
N ASP A 606 -3.59 23.19 -12.24
CA ASP A 606 -4.51 24.23 -12.73
C ASP A 606 -5.91 23.64 -12.96
N CYS A 607 -6.81 24.39 -13.62
CA CYS A 607 -8.18 23.94 -13.88
C CYS A 607 -8.26 22.60 -14.63
N ARG A 608 -7.23 22.25 -15.41
CA ARG A 608 -7.15 21.02 -16.20
C ARG A 608 -6.85 19.80 -15.32
N SER A 609 -6.34 19.99 -14.11
CA SER A 609 -6.19 18.93 -13.11
C SER A 609 -7.56 18.47 -12.59
N ASP A 610 -8.48 19.40 -12.32
CA ASP A 610 -9.85 19.08 -11.93
C ASP A 610 -10.63 18.42 -13.07
N ILE A 611 -10.38 18.82 -14.32
CA ILE A 611 -10.97 18.21 -15.52
C ILE A 611 -10.52 16.75 -15.67
N TYR A 612 -9.24 16.44 -15.41
CA TYR A 612 -8.75 15.07 -15.40
C TYR A 612 -9.47 14.23 -14.35
N ALA A 613 -9.55 14.73 -13.13
CA ALA A 613 -10.18 14.03 -12.02
C ALA A 613 -11.70 13.85 -12.23
N LEU A 614 -12.37 14.81 -12.87
CA LEU A 614 -13.75 14.67 -13.35
C LEU A 614 -13.86 13.59 -14.44
N GLY A 615 -12.90 13.51 -15.37
CA GLY A 615 -12.81 12.43 -16.36
C GLY A 615 -12.72 11.04 -15.72
N MET A 616 -11.83 10.87 -14.74
CA MET A 616 -11.67 9.63 -13.98
C MET A 616 -12.93 9.31 -13.15
N THR A 617 -13.60 10.33 -12.63
CA THR A 617 -14.89 10.21 -11.93
C THR A 617 -15.96 9.70 -12.88
N MET A 618 -16.14 10.33 -14.05
CA MET A 618 -17.09 9.86 -15.07
C MET A 618 -16.82 8.41 -15.50
N TYR A 619 -15.55 8.05 -15.70
CA TYR A 619 -15.16 6.67 -15.99
C TYR A 619 -15.59 5.71 -14.89
N ASN A 620 -15.31 6.02 -13.63
CA ASN A 620 -15.68 5.16 -12.51
C ASN A 620 -17.20 4.99 -12.44
N LEU A 621 -17.96 6.07 -12.58
CA LEU A 621 -19.41 6.04 -12.50
C LEU A 621 -20.03 5.20 -13.63
N CYS A 622 -19.57 5.35 -14.87
CA CYS A 622 -20.18 4.66 -16.02
C CYS A 622 -19.69 3.22 -16.21
N SER A 623 -18.51 2.86 -15.68
CA SER A 623 -17.98 1.50 -15.77
C SER A 623 -18.22 0.66 -14.51
N GLY A 624 -18.43 1.30 -13.35
CA GLY A 624 -18.40 0.65 -12.04
C GLY A 624 -17.00 0.24 -11.59
N ILE A 625 -15.96 0.48 -12.39
CA ILE A 625 -14.58 0.06 -12.14
C ILE A 625 -13.81 1.18 -11.46
N ARG A 626 -13.20 0.91 -10.30
CA ARG A 626 -12.31 1.88 -9.64
C ARG A 626 -11.03 2.03 -10.47
N PRO A 627 -10.61 3.25 -10.85
CA PRO A 627 -9.41 3.42 -11.64
C PRO A 627 -8.16 3.07 -10.83
N THR A 628 -7.27 2.24 -11.39
CA THR A 628 -6.12 1.64 -10.69
C THR A 628 -4.78 2.33 -10.96
N GLY A 629 -4.78 3.48 -11.66
CA GLY A 629 -3.57 4.25 -11.97
C GLY A 629 -2.62 3.59 -12.99
N LYS A 630 -2.90 2.38 -13.47
CA LYS A 630 -2.16 1.69 -14.53
C LYS A 630 -2.76 2.06 -15.90
N SER A 631 -1.90 2.55 -16.80
CA SER A 631 -2.11 2.87 -18.23
C SER A 631 -3.50 2.63 -18.84
N GLY A 632 -4.19 3.75 -19.15
CA GLY A 632 -5.27 3.82 -20.12
C GLY A 632 -6.68 3.52 -19.60
N VAL A 633 -7.63 4.41 -19.92
CA VAL A 633 -9.05 4.14 -19.70
C VAL A 633 -9.52 3.08 -20.70
N SER A 634 -9.72 1.84 -20.24
CA SER A 634 -10.21 0.74 -21.07
C SER A 634 -11.74 0.70 -21.06
N PHE A 635 -12.34 0.88 -22.23
CA PHE A 635 -13.77 0.69 -22.43
C PHE A 635 -13.96 -0.50 -23.38
N GLY A 636 -15.00 -1.31 -23.15
CA GLY A 636 -15.39 -2.38 -24.08
C GLY A 636 -15.77 -1.84 -25.47
N THR A 637 -15.89 -2.74 -26.46
CA THR A 637 -16.30 -2.39 -27.83
C THR A 637 -17.78 -2.03 -27.91
N GLU A 638 -18.09 -0.77 -27.63
CA GLU A 638 -19.45 -0.25 -27.66
C GLU A 638 -19.98 -0.03 -29.09
N LYS A 639 -21.19 -0.52 -29.38
CA LYS A 639 -21.84 -0.39 -30.69
C LYS A 639 -22.56 0.95 -30.89
N ASP A 640 -22.93 1.67 -29.83
CA ASP A 640 -23.65 2.96 -29.92
C ASP A 640 -22.71 4.15 -30.18
N ARG A 641 -23.05 4.99 -31.17
CA ARG A 641 -22.31 6.23 -31.48
C ARG A 641 -22.29 7.21 -30.31
N LEU A 642 -23.36 7.27 -29.51
CA LEU A 642 -23.44 8.18 -28.36
C LEU A 642 -22.43 7.80 -27.28
N ASN A 643 -22.33 6.50 -26.97
CA ASN A 643 -21.38 5.99 -25.99
C ASN A 643 -19.93 6.13 -26.50
N LYS A 644 -19.68 5.93 -27.79
CA LYS A 644 -18.36 6.24 -28.39
C LYS A 644 -17.96 7.70 -28.22
N PHE A 645 -18.90 8.63 -28.41
CA PHE A 645 -18.61 10.06 -28.23
C PHE A 645 -18.36 10.38 -26.75
N PHE A 646 -19.18 9.88 -25.83
CA PHE A 646 -18.95 10.04 -24.39
C PHE A 646 -17.60 9.47 -23.93
N ILE A 647 -17.22 8.29 -24.42
CA ILE A 647 -15.89 7.70 -24.19
C ILE A 647 -14.77 8.60 -24.71
N SER A 648 -14.95 9.24 -25.88
CA SER A 648 -13.95 10.17 -26.41
C SER A 648 -13.78 11.43 -25.54
N ILE A 649 -14.87 11.91 -24.94
CA ILE A 649 -14.84 13.02 -23.96
C ILE A 649 -14.02 12.59 -22.73
N ILE A 650 -14.28 11.40 -22.18
CA ILE A 650 -13.51 10.88 -21.03
C ILE A 650 -12.03 10.78 -21.39
N LYS A 651 -11.68 10.16 -22.52
CA LYS A 651 -10.29 10.01 -22.96
C LYS A 651 -9.56 11.36 -23.09
N LYS A 652 -10.26 12.38 -23.60
CA LYS A 652 -9.72 13.74 -23.69
C LYS A 652 -9.55 14.39 -22.32
N CYS A 653 -10.48 14.19 -21.39
CA CYS A 653 -10.32 14.65 -20.01
C CYS A 653 -9.10 14.00 -19.34
N THR A 654 -8.89 12.70 -19.58
CA THR A 654 -7.86 11.89 -18.91
C THR A 654 -6.54 11.80 -19.68
N ALA A 655 -6.27 12.73 -20.60
CA ALA A 655 -4.99 12.78 -21.30
C ALA A 655 -3.84 13.06 -20.33
N LEU A 656 -2.68 12.41 -20.49
CA LEU A 656 -1.56 12.57 -19.55
C LEU A 656 -1.02 14.00 -19.56
N ASN A 657 -0.82 14.57 -20.74
CA ASN A 657 -0.42 15.96 -20.91
C ASN A 657 -1.63 16.90 -20.71
N PRO A 658 -1.57 17.88 -19.78
CA PRO A 658 -2.66 18.84 -19.57
C PRO A 658 -3.04 19.63 -20.83
N ALA A 659 -2.10 19.88 -21.75
CA ALA A 659 -2.38 20.62 -22.99
C ALA A 659 -3.35 19.88 -23.93
N ASP A 660 -3.45 18.56 -23.82
CA ASP A 660 -4.33 17.73 -24.66
C ASP A 660 -5.75 17.62 -24.08
N ARG A 661 -5.98 18.16 -22.88
CA ARG A 661 -7.28 18.16 -22.20
C ARG A 661 -8.15 19.33 -22.63
N TYR A 662 -9.40 19.37 -22.16
CA TYR A 662 -10.22 20.57 -22.31
C TYR A 662 -9.59 21.75 -21.57
N PRO A 663 -9.55 22.95 -22.16
CA PRO A 663 -8.93 24.12 -21.53
C PRO A 663 -9.75 24.71 -20.37
N SER A 664 -11.03 24.33 -20.23
CA SER A 664 -11.92 24.80 -19.17
C SER A 664 -13.14 23.89 -18.99
N CYS A 665 -13.78 23.98 -17.82
CA CYS A 665 -15.05 23.31 -17.55
C CYS A 665 -16.16 23.73 -18.52
N ALA A 666 -16.14 24.99 -19.00
CA ALA A 666 -17.08 25.46 -20.02
C ALA A 666 -16.89 24.76 -21.37
N ALA A 667 -15.63 24.50 -21.77
CA ALA A 667 -15.33 23.76 -22.98
C ALA A 667 -15.76 22.28 -22.89
N LEU A 668 -15.53 21.65 -21.73
CA LEU A 668 -16.02 20.30 -21.45
C LEU A 668 -17.55 20.22 -21.45
N ALA A 669 -18.22 21.17 -20.77
CA ALA A 669 -19.68 21.22 -20.69
C ALA A 669 -20.35 21.34 -22.07
N LYS A 670 -19.70 22.00 -23.04
CA LYS A 670 -20.21 22.09 -24.42
C LYS A 670 -20.36 20.72 -25.08
N ASP A 671 -19.35 19.85 -24.94
CA ASP A 671 -19.40 18.50 -25.52
C ASP A 671 -20.35 17.58 -24.72
N LEU A 672 -20.39 17.71 -23.39
CA LEU A 672 -21.35 16.98 -22.55
C LEU A 672 -22.81 17.33 -22.86
N ARG A 673 -23.12 18.59 -23.21
CA ARG A 673 -24.49 18.99 -23.61
C ARG A 673 -24.97 18.27 -24.87
N ILE A 674 -24.07 18.01 -25.83
CA ILE A 674 -24.41 17.23 -27.03
C ILE A 674 -24.83 15.80 -26.63
N VAL A 675 -24.11 15.19 -25.68
CA VAL A 675 -24.46 13.87 -25.14
C VAL A 675 -25.82 13.91 -24.46
N TRP A 676 -26.04 14.91 -23.61
CA TRP A 676 -27.28 15.10 -22.85
C TRP A 676 -28.53 15.28 -23.73
N GLU A 677 -28.46 16.18 -24.72
CA GLU A 677 -29.55 16.47 -25.64
C GLU A 677 -29.89 15.25 -26.51
N THR A 678 -28.87 14.55 -27.00
CA THR A 678 -29.04 13.34 -27.83
C THR A 678 -29.63 12.18 -27.01
N GLY A 679 -29.20 12.01 -25.76
CA GLY A 679 -29.74 11.01 -24.83
C GLY A 679 -31.22 11.25 -24.53
N ARG A 680 -31.60 12.49 -24.18
CA ARG A 680 -33.01 12.85 -23.92
C ARG A 680 -33.91 12.69 -25.14
N ALA A 681 -33.41 12.96 -26.34
CA ALA A 681 -34.17 12.74 -27.57
C ALA A 681 -34.48 11.25 -27.79
N LYS A 682 -33.51 10.35 -27.53
CA LYS A 682 -33.69 8.90 -27.58
C LYS A 682 -34.68 8.41 -26.52
N GLU A 683 -34.61 8.93 -25.29
CA GLU A 683 -35.49 8.55 -24.20
C GLU A 683 -36.95 8.96 -24.45
N LYS A 684 -37.17 10.20 -24.93
CA LYS A 684 -38.49 10.66 -25.37
C LYS A 684 -39.05 9.74 -26.47
N TRP A 685 -38.25 9.43 -27.49
CA TRP A 685 -38.67 8.51 -28.57
C TRP A 685 -39.01 7.09 -28.09
N ARG A 686 -38.29 6.57 -27.07
CA ARG A 686 -38.62 5.27 -26.46
C ARG A 686 -39.95 5.31 -25.72
N ARG A 687 -40.19 6.37 -24.92
CA ARG A 687 -41.46 6.60 -24.21
C ARG A 687 -42.66 6.84 -25.14
N PHE A 688 -42.43 7.29 -26.38
CA PHE A 688 -43.49 7.40 -27.40
C PHE A 688 -43.80 6.06 -28.11
N LYS A 689 -42.93 5.06 -28.01
CA LYS A 689 -43.07 3.74 -28.66
C LYS A 689 -43.59 2.65 -27.74
N THR A 690 -43.38 2.78 -26.43
CA THR A 690 -44.03 2.00 -25.36
C THR A 690 -45.32 2.68 -24.95
#